data_AF-A0A6L2PH26-F1
#
_entry.id   AF-A0A6L2PH26-F1
#
_cell.length_a   1.000
_cell.length_b   1.000
_cell.length_c   1.000
_cell.angle_alpha   90.00
_cell.angle_beta   90.00
_cell.angle_gamma   90.00
#
_symmetry.space_group_name_H-M   'P 1'
#
loop_
_entity.id
_entity.type
_entity.pdbx_description
1 polymer ?
#
loop_
_entity_poly.entity_id
_entity_poly.type
_entity_poly.pdbx_seq_one_letter_code
_entity_poly.pdbx_strand_id
1 'polypeptide(L)'
;MLAGVELDSDRLEDGIHKIAGEVQLRTYGQFLDEYGTQLRGIEDALEDSMCGSWDMDLDPISLQFTPYEYTTLLQLIDTDNKVLNKILVVFATLCAEVRCLQSEAKYKYYDTVLFYGEGGQENLQDGTAQLQDVFEHLGDILVMLLTLDEVFANHSTLHDHWIIYRRTVKSVHHDPSKFGVELEKLKNFETLLSKLENNLLSGKIFQKVVEQSFGGTRGHISKNVCLAEEFNAYLRNAITDLETKTAEQLHSEVLLLFVKVSALYVLNFNLFGTTDKKLFRQLWELTRKIPAVNLVGNILWFPEQFLLAHLTHMAKLIDKKTQEAVKSRRQTYLQQKAQSLPKEARTSCLQACSWMIQMETTLKQDSTILKLEDLNHRCDLFVQGVQYACEIGHLLKTITNLHAALAKPMTKTAVLALCKLVELLKGIQHMYHRHYMTTAQSINHVVQHLAFQALSIIVSAKKGVVQDKRYSQKHLDILSSLVLAEKALHGPGTKERRLIAHLALSTANQMRTFREDEWMTLIVLLQKLDVICDIQEKVATACDCSFFYWHRVTLPTYFANLYESKMDFHRLMYMFCALRDCAVVMERTKHNSSPQVLKAAFDKEVCGYLNEQTFYNLTTVALHDWKTYGEMRSLAQHNYGLATVEDHLPSQTLEQYLYNLNNQIFVEQSSNNKHLNTINIRHIANSIRTHGTGIMNTTVNFTYQFLRKKFFIFSQFMFDEHIKSRLIKDIRYFRENKAQLEQKYSYERADKFNKGIRKLGLTPDGLSYLDQFRMLISHIGNAMGYVRMIRSGGLHCCSNAICFVPDLEDIVCFEDLCKEEGLSNSCQAAAHRLDQVLGNLLLVGVFAPVFRDPKNMHLRNFHIIVPPLTINFVEHSITCKEKMSKKNKVGAAFTDDGFAMGISYILKLLDQYEEFDSLHWFQSVREKYNKDRAALSKHRSVASKEDVKLQQTMTLTARRLDVYQQEFDLLYYSLSSARIFFQKENSIRDETLKAEAGSGQNLRLCLSDSDQGQAL
;
A
#
# COMPACT_ATOMS: atom_id res chain seq x y z
N MET A 1 -44.37 65.02 -34.03
CA MET A 1 -43.14 64.94 -33.21
C MET A 1 -43.10 63.56 -32.59
N LEU A 2 -42.00 62.82 -32.77
CA LEU A 2 -41.40 61.88 -31.82
C LEU A 2 -40.13 61.38 -32.51
N ALA A 3 -38.97 61.84 -32.03
CA ALA A 3 -37.66 61.48 -32.54
C ALA A 3 -36.93 60.66 -31.46
N GLY A 4 -35.93 59.88 -31.86
CA GLY A 4 -35.04 59.20 -30.92
C GLY A 4 -35.65 57.99 -30.21
N VAL A 5 -35.66 56.85 -30.90
CA VAL A 5 -35.39 55.57 -30.24
C VAL A 5 -34.16 55.01 -30.94
N GLU A 6 -32.99 55.31 -30.40
CA GLU A 6 -31.76 54.64 -30.80
C GLU A 6 -31.86 53.18 -30.32
N LEU A 7 -31.70 52.24 -31.26
CA LEU A 7 -31.57 50.83 -30.92
C LEU A 7 -30.17 50.64 -30.34
N ASP A 8 -30.11 50.46 -29.02
CA ASP A 8 -28.92 50.29 -28.19
C ASP A 8 -28.12 49.05 -28.65
N SER A 9 -27.26 49.23 -29.67
CA SER A 9 -26.56 48.18 -30.43
C SER A 9 -25.81 47.23 -29.53
N ASP A 10 -25.13 47.81 -28.55
CA ASP A 10 -24.20 47.15 -27.65
C ASP A 10 -24.94 46.11 -26.80
N ARG A 11 -26.22 46.34 -26.45
CA ARG A 11 -27.06 45.34 -25.76
C ARG A 11 -27.48 44.17 -26.65
N LEU A 12 -27.64 44.41 -27.95
CA LEU A 12 -27.94 43.35 -28.90
C LEU A 12 -26.69 42.50 -29.15
N GLU A 13 -25.52 43.12 -29.27
CA GLU A 13 -24.24 42.43 -29.38
C GLU A 13 -23.88 41.66 -28.09
N ASP A 14 -24.06 42.24 -26.90
CA ASP A 14 -23.90 41.52 -25.61
C ASP A 14 -24.84 40.31 -25.53
N GLY A 15 -26.10 40.47 -25.99
CA GLY A 15 -27.07 39.37 -26.06
C GLY A 15 -26.62 38.25 -27.01
N ILE A 16 -26.13 38.61 -28.20
CA ILE A 16 -25.61 37.67 -29.20
C ILE A 16 -24.33 36.98 -28.70
N HIS A 17 -23.38 37.72 -28.13
CA HIS A 17 -22.16 37.18 -27.54
C HIS A 17 -22.44 36.24 -26.36
N LYS A 18 -23.42 36.57 -25.52
CA LYS A 18 -23.83 35.70 -24.42
C LYS A 18 -24.49 34.41 -24.91
N ILE A 19 -25.39 34.49 -25.89
CA ILE A 19 -26.01 33.30 -26.52
C ILE A 19 -24.95 32.44 -27.22
N ALA A 20 -24.02 33.06 -27.95
CA ALA A 20 -22.90 32.35 -28.57
C ALA A 20 -22.00 31.69 -27.53
N GLY A 21 -21.73 32.35 -26.39
CA GLY A 21 -20.99 31.78 -25.26
C GLY A 21 -21.71 30.61 -24.60
N GLU A 22 -23.03 30.70 -24.38
CA GLU A 22 -23.84 29.61 -23.83
C GLU A 22 -23.93 28.40 -24.79
N VAL A 23 -23.99 28.64 -26.10
CA VAL A 23 -23.89 27.59 -27.13
C VAL A 23 -22.49 26.96 -27.12
N GLN A 24 -21.43 27.77 -27.13
CA GLN A 24 -20.05 27.28 -27.12
C GLN A 24 -19.75 26.44 -25.86
N LEU A 25 -20.26 26.87 -24.69
CA LEU A 25 -20.17 26.13 -23.44
C LEU A 25 -20.95 24.82 -23.47
N ARG A 26 -22.13 24.77 -24.12
CA ARG A 26 -22.85 23.51 -24.35
C ARG A 26 -22.08 22.56 -25.25
N THR A 27 -21.57 23.03 -26.39
CA THR A 27 -20.76 22.20 -27.31
C THR A 27 -19.49 21.70 -26.62
N TYR A 28 -18.85 22.52 -25.80
CA TYR A 28 -17.67 22.12 -25.02
C TYR A 28 -18.03 21.13 -23.90
N GLY A 29 -19.19 21.28 -23.25
CA GLY A 29 -19.72 20.31 -22.29
C GLY A 29 -20.01 18.96 -22.95
N GLN A 30 -20.71 18.95 -24.09
CA GLN A 30 -20.96 17.73 -24.88
C GLN A 30 -19.66 17.07 -25.33
N PHE A 31 -18.66 17.85 -25.79
CA PHE A 31 -17.33 17.32 -26.10
C PHE A 31 -16.64 16.71 -24.87
N LEU A 32 -16.78 17.30 -23.68
CA LEU A 32 -16.22 16.75 -22.44
C LEU A 32 -16.96 15.48 -21.97
N ASP A 33 -18.27 15.37 -22.18
CA ASP A 33 -19.05 14.16 -21.89
C ASP A 33 -18.76 13.03 -22.91
N GLU A 34 -18.63 13.36 -24.20
CA GLU A 34 -18.20 12.42 -25.26
C GLU A 34 -16.75 11.96 -25.04
N TYR A 35 -15.83 12.88 -24.73
CA TYR A 35 -14.44 12.54 -24.41
C TYR A 35 -14.34 11.77 -23.08
N GLY A 36 -15.17 12.11 -22.09
CA GLY A 36 -15.26 11.39 -20.81
C GLY A 36 -15.84 9.99 -20.94
N THR A 37 -16.78 9.76 -21.87
CA THR A 37 -17.30 8.43 -22.19
C THR A 37 -16.39 7.63 -23.12
N GLN A 38 -15.62 8.27 -24.00
CA GLN A 38 -14.53 7.63 -24.73
C GLN A 38 -13.38 7.22 -23.80
N LEU A 39 -12.98 8.10 -22.87
CA LEU A 39 -12.00 7.77 -21.82
C LEU A 39 -12.48 6.60 -20.97
N ARG A 40 -13.74 6.62 -20.51
CA ARG A 40 -14.30 5.51 -19.74
C ARG A 40 -14.40 4.22 -20.57
N GLY A 41 -14.79 4.28 -21.84
CA GLY A 41 -14.75 3.12 -22.72
C GLY A 41 -13.35 2.56 -22.99
N ILE A 42 -12.30 3.38 -22.87
CA ILE A 42 -10.89 2.94 -22.87
C ILE A 42 -10.48 2.38 -21.50
N GLU A 43 -11.00 2.95 -20.40
CA GLU A 43 -10.80 2.51 -19.02
C GLU A 43 -11.46 1.14 -18.79
N ASP A 44 -12.74 0.98 -19.10
CA ASP A 44 -13.50 -0.29 -19.11
C ASP A 44 -12.79 -1.35 -19.97
N ALA A 45 -12.33 -0.98 -21.18
CA ALA A 45 -11.59 -1.87 -22.08
C ALA A 45 -10.14 -2.14 -21.64
N LEU A 46 -9.64 -1.44 -20.61
CA LEU A 46 -8.42 -1.76 -19.88
C LEU A 46 -8.70 -2.56 -18.60
N GLU A 47 -9.86 -2.40 -17.96
CA GLU A 47 -10.30 -3.15 -16.77
C GLU A 47 -10.59 -4.63 -17.09
N ASP A 48 -11.45 -4.92 -18.08
CA ASP A 48 -11.66 -6.28 -18.62
C ASP A 48 -10.33 -6.94 -19.05
N SER A 49 -9.36 -6.09 -19.39
CA SER A 49 -8.02 -6.41 -19.86
C SER A 49 -7.03 -6.73 -18.73
N MET A 50 -7.28 -6.25 -17.50
CA MET A 50 -6.42 -6.43 -16.32
C MET A 50 -7.13 -7.20 -15.17
N CYS A 51 -8.32 -7.75 -15.42
CA CYS A 51 -9.10 -8.51 -14.44
C CYS A 51 -8.55 -9.93 -14.18
N GLY A 52 -7.71 -10.46 -15.08
CA GLY A 52 -6.98 -11.71 -14.85
C GLY A 52 -5.97 -11.56 -13.70
N SER A 53 -6.04 -12.42 -12.69
CA SER A 53 -5.12 -12.43 -11.54
C SER A 53 -3.71 -12.83 -11.97
N TRP A 54 -2.88 -11.85 -12.37
CA TRP A 54 -1.55 -12.10 -12.91
C TRP A 54 -0.56 -12.64 -11.87
N ASP A 55 -0.32 -13.95 -11.94
CA ASP A 55 0.81 -14.60 -11.29
C ASP A 55 1.39 -15.72 -12.17
N MET A 56 2.67 -15.58 -12.56
CA MET A 56 3.32 -16.54 -13.47
C MET A 56 3.53 -17.91 -12.83
N ASP A 57 3.40 -18.00 -11.50
CA ASP A 57 3.54 -19.24 -10.72
C ASP A 57 2.17 -19.87 -10.36
N LEU A 58 1.04 -19.20 -10.67
CA LEU A 58 -0.31 -19.78 -10.59
C LEU A 58 -0.82 -20.32 -11.93
N ASP A 59 -0.28 -19.85 -13.06
CA ASP A 59 -0.60 -20.39 -14.38
C ASP A 59 -0.06 -21.83 -14.52
N PRO A 60 -0.92 -22.86 -14.65
CA PRO A 60 -0.50 -24.26 -14.56
C PRO A 60 0.25 -24.77 -15.81
N ILE A 61 0.43 -23.92 -16.84
CA ILE A 61 1.06 -24.26 -18.11
C ILE A 61 1.94 -23.09 -18.55
N SER A 62 3.25 -23.20 -18.33
CA SER A 62 4.23 -22.28 -18.90
C SER A 62 4.77 -22.82 -20.24
N LEU A 63 5.06 -21.90 -21.18
CA LEU A 63 5.63 -22.24 -22.49
C LEU A 63 7.07 -21.72 -22.59
N GLN A 64 7.98 -22.61 -22.99
CA GLN A 64 9.37 -22.25 -23.27
C GLN A 64 9.63 -22.42 -24.77
N PHE A 65 9.93 -21.32 -25.45
CA PHE A 65 10.19 -21.27 -26.90
C PHE A 65 11.64 -20.93 -27.26
N THR A 66 12.54 -20.88 -26.28
CA THR A 66 13.99 -20.83 -26.54
C THR A 66 14.44 -22.09 -27.28
N PRO A 67 15.07 -22.00 -28.47
CA PRO A 67 15.42 -23.18 -29.26
C PRO A 67 16.57 -23.97 -28.61
N TYR A 68 16.42 -25.31 -28.59
CA TYR A 68 17.43 -26.24 -28.08
C TYR A 68 18.27 -26.81 -29.23
N GLU A 69 19.59 -26.92 -29.02
CA GLU A 69 20.52 -27.53 -29.97
C GLU A 69 20.80 -29.00 -29.61
N TYR A 70 20.56 -29.90 -30.56
CA TYR A 70 20.89 -31.34 -30.44
C TYR A 70 22.18 -31.72 -31.19
N THR A 71 22.78 -30.78 -31.92
CA THR A 71 23.98 -30.97 -32.74
C THR A 71 25.24 -30.57 -31.98
N THR A 72 26.30 -31.38 -31.99
CA THR A 72 27.56 -30.97 -31.34
C THR A 72 28.29 -29.89 -32.13
N LEU A 73 29.09 -29.05 -31.45
CA LEU A 73 29.93 -28.01 -32.09
C LEU A 73 30.84 -28.59 -33.19
N LEU A 74 31.35 -29.81 -32.99
CA LEU A 74 32.17 -30.55 -33.97
C LEU A 74 31.41 -30.93 -35.26
N GLN A 75 30.10 -31.10 -35.20
CA GLN A 75 29.25 -31.43 -36.37
C GLN A 75 28.71 -30.16 -37.05
N LEU A 76 28.51 -29.08 -36.28
CA LEU A 76 28.19 -27.76 -36.81
C LEU A 76 29.39 -27.19 -37.61
N ILE A 77 30.59 -27.22 -37.02
CA ILE A 77 31.83 -26.64 -37.57
C ILE A 77 32.54 -27.68 -38.44
N ASP A 78 31.93 -27.95 -39.59
CA ASP A 78 32.45 -28.85 -40.63
C ASP A 78 32.45 -28.12 -41.98
N THR A 79 33.66 -27.89 -42.49
CA THR A 79 34.02 -27.26 -43.78
C THR A 79 35.25 -27.95 -44.38
N ASP A 80 35.55 -27.73 -45.66
CA ASP A 80 36.74 -28.31 -46.32
C ASP A 80 38.08 -27.91 -45.65
N ASN A 81 38.11 -26.77 -44.95
CA ASN A 81 39.32 -26.23 -44.32
C ASN A 81 39.55 -26.83 -42.92
N LYS A 82 40.23 -27.97 -42.89
CA LYS A 82 40.57 -28.71 -41.65
C LYS A 82 41.45 -27.96 -40.64
N VAL A 83 42.06 -26.83 -41.02
CA VAL A 83 42.80 -25.95 -40.08
C VAL A 83 41.82 -24.96 -39.45
N LEU A 84 41.02 -24.28 -40.26
CA LEU A 84 39.97 -23.37 -39.80
C LEU A 84 38.96 -24.09 -38.89
N ASN A 85 38.53 -25.32 -39.21
CA ASN A 85 37.63 -26.10 -38.36
C ASN A 85 38.22 -26.30 -36.95
N LYS A 86 39.52 -26.62 -36.83
CA LYS A 86 40.17 -26.79 -35.52
C LYS A 86 40.18 -25.50 -34.70
N ILE A 87 40.51 -24.39 -35.34
CA ILE A 87 40.55 -23.07 -34.71
C ILE A 87 39.14 -22.65 -34.25
N LEU A 88 38.14 -22.78 -35.13
CA LEU A 88 36.76 -22.40 -34.83
C LEU A 88 36.10 -23.34 -33.83
N VAL A 89 36.37 -24.65 -33.85
CA VAL A 89 35.90 -25.57 -32.78
C VAL A 89 36.44 -25.14 -31.43
N VAL A 90 37.72 -24.74 -31.35
CA VAL A 90 38.35 -24.32 -30.09
C VAL A 90 37.79 -22.98 -29.62
N PHE A 91 37.67 -21.98 -30.48
CA PHE A 91 37.06 -20.70 -30.08
C PHE A 91 35.56 -20.82 -29.79
N ALA A 92 34.79 -21.63 -30.54
CA ALA A 92 33.38 -21.87 -30.24
C ALA A 92 33.20 -22.65 -28.93
N THR A 93 34.04 -23.66 -28.66
CA THR A 93 34.02 -24.40 -27.38
C THR A 93 34.44 -23.50 -26.23
N LEU A 94 35.47 -22.66 -26.39
CA LEU A 94 35.87 -21.70 -25.36
C LEU A 94 34.79 -20.64 -25.11
N CYS A 95 34.19 -20.04 -26.14
CA CYS A 95 33.13 -19.04 -25.95
C CYS A 95 31.83 -19.68 -25.44
N ALA A 96 31.50 -20.91 -25.83
CA ALA A 96 30.39 -21.67 -25.25
C ALA A 96 30.65 -22.02 -23.77
N GLU A 97 31.87 -22.44 -23.43
CA GLU A 97 32.29 -22.70 -22.05
C GLU A 97 32.28 -21.42 -21.22
N VAL A 98 32.75 -20.27 -21.75
CA VAL A 98 32.67 -18.99 -21.04
C VAL A 98 31.22 -18.53 -20.87
N ARG A 99 30.33 -18.75 -21.85
CA ARG A 99 28.88 -18.52 -21.69
C ARG A 99 28.24 -19.48 -20.68
N CYS A 100 28.68 -20.74 -20.65
CA CYS A 100 28.27 -21.72 -19.65
C CYS A 100 28.69 -21.24 -18.27
N LEU A 101 29.99 -20.96 -18.07
CA LEU A 101 30.56 -20.39 -16.85
C LEU A 101 29.95 -19.02 -16.48
N GLN A 102 29.48 -18.20 -17.43
CA GLN A 102 28.81 -16.92 -17.16
C GLN A 102 27.33 -17.11 -16.75
N SER A 103 26.62 -18.06 -17.36
CA SER A 103 25.28 -18.46 -16.94
C SER A 103 25.32 -19.16 -15.57
N GLU A 104 26.29 -20.04 -15.38
CA GLU A 104 26.57 -20.71 -14.12
C GLU A 104 27.04 -19.70 -13.07
N ALA A 105 27.91 -18.74 -13.42
CA ALA A 105 28.23 -17.56 -12.61
C ALA A 105 26.96 -16.87 -12.13
N LYS A 106 26.11 -16.40 -13.05
CA LYS A 106 24.94 -15.57 -12.75
C LYS A 106 23.84 -16.30 -11.97
N TYR A 107 23.55 -17.56 -12.28
CA TYR A 107 22.37 -18.28 -11.76
C TYR A 107 22.68 -19.35 -10.71
N LYS A 108 23.91 -19.90 -10.69
CA LYS A 108 24.33 -20.98 -9.78
C LYS A 108 25.33 -20.46 -8.75
N TYR A 109 26.26 -19.61 -9.17
CA TYR A 109 27.48 -19.28 -8.44
C TYR A 109 27.53 -17.87 -7.84
N TYR A 110 26.77 -16.86 -8.25
CA TYR A 110 26.73 -15.60 -7.50
C TYR A 110 26.21 -15.84 -6.06
N ASP A 111 25.34 -16.83 -5.90
CA ASP A 111 24.86 -17.35 -4.61
C ASP A 111 25.70 -18.54 -4.04
N THR A 112 26.72 -19.05 -4.76
CA THR A 112 27.48 -20.28 -4.40
C THR A 112 29.00 -20.22 -4.57
N VAL A 113 29.59 -19.13 -5.08
CA VAL A 113 31.05 -18.82 -5.03
C VAL A 113 31.46 -18.33 -3.63
N LEU A 114 30.48 -18.17 -2.75
CA LEU A 114 30.64 -18.44 -1.32
C LEU A 114 31.36 -19.79 -1.03
N PHE A 115 31.33 -20.77 -1.94
CA PHE A 115 31.77 -22.17 -1.74
C PHE A 115 32.37 -22.89 -2.99
N TYR A 116 33.49 -22.40 -3.53
CA TYR A 116 34.60 -23.22 -4.10
C TYR A 116 34.40 -23.97 -5.46
N GLY A 117 35.48 -24.53 -6.04
CA GLY A 117 35.48 -25.32 -7.30
C GLY A 117 36.87 -25.68 -7.88
N GLU A 118 36.92 -26.62 -8.85
CA GLU A 118 38.08 -27.15 -9.63
C GLU A 118 37.53 -27.79 -10.95
N GLY A 119 38.16 -27.98 -12.14
CA GLY A 119 39.49 -27.68 -12.74
C GLY A 119 40.09 -28.90 -13.51
N GLY A 120 40.60 -28.91 -14.78
CA GLY A 120 40.69 -27.94 -15.90
C GLY A 120 41.64 -28.41 -17.06
N GLN A 121 41.71 -27.69 -18.21
CA GLN A 121 42.62 -27.80 -19.41
C GLN A 121 42.32 -28.79 -20.58
N GLU A 122 42.40 -28.28 -21.85
CA GLU A 122 43.47 -28.63 -22.83
C GLU A 122 43.56 -27.61 -24.02
N ASN A 123 44.41 -27.83 -25.05
CA ASN A 123 44.98 -26.78 -25.94
C ASN A 123 44.76 -26.97 -27.47
N LEU A 124 44.85 -25.87 -28.25
CA LEU A 124 45.11 -25.89 -29.71
C LEU A 124 45.76 -24.56 -30.21
N GLN A 125 46.18 -24.49 -31.48
CA GLN A 125 47.17 -23.52 -31.99
C GLN A 125 46.65 -22.49 -33.02
N ASP A 126 47.48 -21.47 -33.26
CA ASP A 126 47.19 -20.21 -33.95
C ASP A 126 46.71 -20.33 -35.41
N GLY A 127 45.68 -19.55 -35.70
CA GLY A 127 45.48 -18.88 -36.99
C GLY A 127 44.90 -17.49 -36.74
N THR A 128 45.11 -16.54 -37.66
CA THR A 128 44.76 -15.13 -37.45
C THR A 128 43.25 -14.86 -37.59
N ALA A 129 42.46 -15.34 -36.62
CA ALA A 129 41.10 -14.87 -36.41
C ALA A 129 41.12 -13.48 -35.72
N GLN A 130 40.13 -12.63 -35.99
CA GLN A 130 39.98 -11.39 -35.23
C GLN A 130 39.38 -11.75 -33.87
N LEU A 131 40.17 -11.55 -32.81
CA LEU A 131 39.85 -11.98 -31.44
C LEU A 131 38.78 -11.10 -30.77
N GLN A 132 37.97 -10.35 -31.51
CA GLN A 132 37.00 -9.38 -30.97
C GLN A 132 35.99 -10.06 -30.02
N ASP A 133 35.34 -11.14 -30.46
CA ASP A 133 34.42 -11.92 -29.62
C ASP A 133 35.14 -12.52 -28.40
N VAL A 134 36.38 -12.99 -28.58
CA VAL A 134 37.19 -13.60 -27.52
C VAL A 134 37.59 -12.56 -26.47
N PHE A 135 37.96 -11.34 -26.88
CA PHE A 135 38.24 -10.23 -25.99
C PHE A 135 36.99 -9.77 -25.25
N GLU A 136 35.81 -9.78 -25.89
CA GLU A 136 34.56 -9.46 -25.20
C GLU A 136 34.21 -10.50 -24.12
N HIS A 137 34.23 -11.79 -24.44
CA HIS A 137 33.96 -12.86 -23.45
C HIS A 137 35.04 -12.90 -22.35
N LEU A 138 36.30 -12.58 -22.66
CA LEU A 138 37.35 -12.36 -21.65
C LEU A 138 37.04 -11.14 -20.77
N GLY A 139 36.48 -10.08 -21.35
CA GLY A 139 35.98 -8.92 -20.64
C GLY A 139 34.86 -9.26 -19.66
N ASP A 140 33.92 -10.14 -20.05
CA ASP A 140 32.90 -10.66 -19.13
C ASP A 140 33.53 -11.39 -17.93
N ILE A 141 34.51 -12.27 -18.14
CA ILE A 141 35.23 -12.94 -17.02
C ILE A 141 35.86 -11.91 -16.09
N LEU A 142 36.57 -10.91 -16.62
CA LEU A 142 37.20 -9.88 -15.80
C LEU A 142 36.16 -9.05 -15.03
N VAL A 143 35.00 -8.76 -15.62
CA VAL A 143 33.88 -8.08 -14.94
C VAL A 143 33.27 -8.95 -13.84
N MET A 144 33.18 -10.27 -14.01
CA MET A 144 32.73 -11.19 -12.94
C MET A 144 33.69 -11.16 -11.74
N LEU A 145 35.01 -11.23 -11.98
CA LEU A 145 36.02 -11.19 -10.91
C LEU A 145 36.06 -9.83 -10.19
N LEU A 146 35.95 -8.73 -10.95
CA LEU A 146 35.83 -7.37 -10.45
C LEU A 146 34.54 -7.20 -9.61
N THR A 147 33.42 -7.77 -10.06
CA THR A 147 32.15 -7.75 -9.32
C THR A 147 32.28 -8.46 -7.97
N LEU A 148 32.98 -9.60 -7.91
CA LEU A 148 33.24 -10.30 -6.64
C LEU A 148 34.09 -9.46 -5.70
N ASP A 149 35.15 -8.79 -6.19
CA ASP A 149 35.97 -7.91 -5.36
C ASP A 149 35.16 -6.72 -4.79
N GLU A 150 34.31 -6.09 -5.60
CA GLU A 150 33.41 -5.01 -5.15
C GLU A 150 32.34 -5.53 -4.17
N VAL A 151 31.83 -6.76 -4.35
CA VAL A 151 30.94 -7.43 -3.37
C VAL A 151 31.65 -7.58 -2.03
N PHE A 152 32.87 -8.14 -2.00
CA PHE A 152 33.60 -8.33 -0.74
C PHE A 152 34.00 -7.00 -0.09
N ALA A 153 34.42 -6.00 -0.87
CA ALA A 153 34.80 -4.68 -0.37
C ALA A 153 33.65 -3.93 0.32
N ASN A 154 32.40 -4.12 -0.15
CA ASN A 154 31.22 -3.45 0.42
C ASN A 154 30.56 -4.23 1.59
N HIS A 155 30.91 -5.49 1.85
CA HIS A 155 30.30 -6.31 2.91
C HIS A 155 31.02 -6.17 4.27
N SER A 156 30.86 -5.01 4.92
CA SER A 156 31.42 -4.74 6.26
C SER A 156 31.07 -5.82 7.31
N THR A 157 29.81 -6.27 7.35
CA THR A 157 29.37 -7.30 8.31
C THR A 157 30.11 -8.63 8.15
N LEU A 158 30.46 -9.02 6.91
CA LEU A 158 31.23 -10.24 6.66
C LEU A 158 32.67 -10.10 7.18
N HIS A 159 33.29 -8.94 6.93
CA HIS A 159 34.63 -8.61 7.42
C HIS A 159 34.68 -8.56 8.97
N ASP A 160 33.69 -7.96 9.62
CA ASP A 160 33.63 -7.88 11.08
C ASP A 160 33.37 -9.26 11.72
N HIS A 161 32.46 -10.06 11.15
CA HIS A 161 32.26 -11.45 11.57
C HIS A 161 33.52 -12.30 11.36
N TRP A 162 34.26 -12.10 10.27
CA TRP A 162 35.54 -12.77 10.02
C TRP A 162 36.61 -12.38 11.04
N ILE A 163 36.70 -11.11 11.43
CA ILE A 163 37.59 -10.64 12.51
C ILE A 163 37.23 -11.30 13.84
N ILE A 164 35.94 -11.39 14.19
CA ILE A 164 35.47 -12.06 15.42
C ILE A 164 35.84 -13.55 15.38
N TYR A 165 35.65 -14.22 14.23
CA TYR A 165 36.03 -15.61 14.03
C TYR A 165 37.55 -15.83 14.17
N ARG A 166 38.37 -15.02 13.49
CA ARG A 166 39.84 -15.06 13.58
C ARG A 166 40.34 -14.79 15.01
N ARG A 167 39.69 -13.92 15.78
CA ARG A 167 39.99 -13.71 17.21
C ARG A 167 39.64 -14.93 18.06
N THR A 168 38.51 -15.58 17.79
CA THR A 168 38.07 -16.79 18.49
C THR A 168 39.02 -17.95 18.26
N VAL A 169 39.44 -18.20 17.00
CA VAL A 169 40.43 -19.24 16.66
C VAL A 169 41.78 -18.97 17.35
N LYS A 170 42.25 -17.71 17.37
CA LYS A 170 43.47 -17.32 18.12
C LYS A 170 43.34 -17.52 19.63
N SER A 171 42.14 -17.41 20.19
CA SER A 171 41.90 -17.71 21.60
C SER A 171 41.99 -19.22 21.87
N VAL A 172 41.46 -20.06 20.98
CA VAL A 172 41.60 -21.53 21.04
C VAL A 172 43.07 -21.96 20.92
N HIS A 173 43.89 -21.23 20.15
CA HIS A 173 45.34 -21.48 20.07
C HIS A 173 46.06 -21.29 21.41
N HIS A 174 45.55 -20.40 22.28
CA HIS A 174 46.20 -20.09 23.56
C HIS A 174 45.90 -21.11 24.67
N ASP A 175 44.82 -21.90 24.54
CA ASP A 175 44.48 -23.02 25.43
C ASP A 175 43.76 -24.14 24.62
N PRO A 176 44.50 -24.93 23.80
CA PRO A 176 43.89 -25.99 22.98
C PRO A 176 43.33 -27.13 23.83
N SER A 177 43.93 -27.35 25.01
CA SER A 177 43.54 -28.32 26.04
C SER A 177 42.07 -28.21 26.42
N LYS A 178 41.59 -26.99 26.64
CA LYS A 178 40.20 -26.71 27.04
C LYS A 178 39.15 -27.00 25.96
N PHE A 179 39.57 -27.14 24.70
CA PHE A 179 38.68 -27.42 23.57
C PHE A 179 38.90 -28.82 22.97
N GLY A 180 39.86 -29.60 23.47
CA GLY A 180 40.15 -30.95 22.98
C GLY A 180 40.78 -31.02 21.58
N VAL A 181 41.49 -29.96 21.15
CA VAL A 181 42.03 -29.84 19.79
C VAL A 181 43.55 -29.99 19.77
N GLU A 182 44.07 -30.80 18.85
CA GLU A 182 45.50 -30.93 18.60
C GLU A 182 46.09 -29.66 17.94
N LEU A 183 47.22 -29.18 18.49
CA LEU A 183 47.89 -27.95 18.04
C LEU A 183 48.27 -27.98 16.55
N GLU A 184 48.62 -29.14 16.00
CA GLU A 184 49.02 -29.29 14.59
C GLU A 184 47.84 -29.16 13.63
N LYS A 185 46.69 -29.78 13.95
CA LYS A 185 45.42 -29.58 13.23
C LYS A 185 45.01 -28.11 13.25
N LEU A 186 45.19 -27.42 14.39
CA LEU A 186 44.89 -26.00 14.51
C LEU A 186 45.81 -25.11 13.66
N LYS A 187 47.12 -25.38 13.59
CA LYS A 187 48.05 -24.66 12.70
C LYS A 187 47.73 -24.86 11.22
N ASN A 188 47.34 -26.08 10.82
CA ASN A 188 46.87 -26.35 9.46
C ASN A 188 45.59 -25.58 9.16
N PHE A 189 44.66 -25.48 10.12
CA PHE A 189 43.44 -24.68 9.99
C PHE A 189 43.74 -23.17 9.90
N GLU A 190 44.60 -22.60 10.73
CA GLU A 190 45.01 -21.20 10.63
C GLU A 190 45.71 -20.88 9.30
N THR A 191 46.45 -21.85 8.75
CA THR A 191 47.07 -21.74 7.41
C THR A 191 46.00 -21.71 6.31
N LEU A 192 44.96 -22.55 6.42
CA LEU A 192 43.80 -22.52 5.51
C LEU A 192 43.02 -21.21 5.61
N LEU A 193 42.70 -20.74 6.82
CA LEU A 193 42.04 -19.44 7.04
C LEU A 193 42.87 -18.30 6.45
N SER A 194 44.19 -18.32 6.62
CA SER A 194 45.07 -17.28 6.06
C SER A 194 45.19 -17.38 4.53
N LYS A 195 45.01 -18.55 3.92
CA LYS A 195 44.87 -18.69 2.46
C LYS A 195 43.54 -18.11 1.96
N LEU A 196 42.42 -18.40 2.63
CA LEU A 196 41.09 -17.85 2.30
C LEU A 196 41.05 -16.32 2.44
N GLU A 197 41.60 -15.80 3.54
CA GLU A 197 41.73 -14.38 3.82
C GLU A 197 42.54 -13.66 2.73
N ASN A 198 43.68 -14.21 2.33
CA ASN A 198 44.52 -13.62 1.30
C ASN A 198 43.96 -13.77 -0.13
N ASN A 199 43.31 -14.88 -0.47
CA ASN A 199 42.95 -15.19 -1.87
C ASN A 199 41.53 -14.77 -2.27
N LEU A 200 40.60 -14.63 -1.33
CA LEU A 200 39.19 -14.42 -1.62
C LEU A 200 38.62 -13.24 -0.82
N LEU A 201 38.77 -13.24 0.51
CA LEU A 201 38.19 -12.19 1.37
C LEU A 201 38.96 -10.85 1.34
N SER A 202 40.08 -10.76 0.63
CA SER A 202 40.90 -9.54 0.56
C SER A 202 40.40 -8.49 -0.44
N GLY A 203 39.38 -8.79 -1.26
CA GLY A 203 38.93 -7.89 -2.35
C GLY A 203 40.02 -7.62 -3.39
N LYS A 204 40.75 -8.66 -3.79
CA LYS A 204 41.88 -8.60 -4.75
C LYS A 204 41.96 -9.79 -5.71
N ILE A 205 40.85 -10.48 -5.94
CA ILE A 205 40.72 -11.60 -6.87
C ILE A 205 41.08 -11.14 -8.29
N PHE A 206 40.51 -10.03 -8.75
CA PHE A 206 40.82 -9.41 -10.04
C PHE A 206 42.30 -9.01 -10.14
N GLN A 207 42.83 -8.33 -9.11
CA GLN A 207 44.24 -7.93 -9.08
C GLN A 207 45.17 -9.16 -9.23
N LYS A 208 44.91 -10.23 -8.48
CA LYS A 208 45.70 -11.47 -8.54
C LYS A 208 45.61 -12.19 -9.88
N VAL A 209 44.44 -12.22 -10.52
CA VAL A 209 44.26 -12.84 -11.84
C VAL A 209 44.93 -12.04 -12.95
N VAL A 210 45.09 -10.72 -12.79
CA VAL A 210 45.79 -9.86 -13.75
C VAL A 210 47.31 -9.79 -13.51
N GLU A 211 47.77 -9.91 -12.26
CA GLU A 211 49.20 -9.91 -11.89
C GLU A 211 49.87 -11.30 -11.98
N GLN A 212 49.12 -12.36 -12.32
CA GLN A 212 49.67 -13.72 -12.41
C GLN A 212 50.72 -13.86 -13.52
N SER A 213 51.67 -14.78 -13.33
CA SER A 213 52.74 -15.02 -14.31
C SER A 213 52.26 -15.81 -15.53
N PHE A 214 51.74 -15.12 -16.55
CA PHE A 214 51.37 -15.69 -17.87
C PHE A 214 52.59 -16.15 -18.73
N GLY A 215 53.70 -16.58 -18.10
CA GLY A 215 54.88 -17.10 -18.77
C GLY A 215 54.88 -18.63 -18.78
N GLY A 216 54.71 -19.24 -19.95
CA GLY A 216 54.73 -20.69 -20.12
C GLY A 216 56.07 -21.21 -20.65
N THR A 217 56.21 -22.54 -20.69
CA THR A 217 57.40 -23.23 -21.26
C THR A 217 57.64 -22.97 -22.76
N ARG A 218 56.69 -22.31 -23.46
CA ARG A 218 56.80 -21.89 -24.86
C ARG A 218 57.18 -20.41 -25.04
N GLY A 219 57.30 -19.62 -23.96
CA GLY A 219 57.72 -18.22 -24.01
C GLY A 219 56.86 -17.25 -23.20
N HIS A 220 57.21 -15.96 -23.23
CA HIS A 220 56.47 -14.88 -22.57
C HIS A 220 55.49 -14.20 -23.53
N ILE A 221 54.22 -14.10 -23.14
CA ILE A 221 53.16 -13.43 -23.92
C ILE A 221 53.51 -11.96 -24.21
N SER A 222 54.24 -11.29 -23.30
CA SER A 222 54.73 -9.91 -23.47
C SER A 222 55.62 -9.67 -24.71
N LYS A 223 56.05 -10.72 -25.41
CA LYS A 223 56.79 -10.64 -26.68
C LYS A 223 55.95 -10.87 -27.94
N ASN A 224 54.66 -11.21 -27.81
CA ASN A 224 53.77 -11.41 -28.95
C ASN A 224 53.21 -10.07 -29.44
N VAL A 225 53.94 -9.43 -30.37
CA VAL A 225 53.58 -8.12 -30.93
C VAL A 225 52.22 -8.14 -31.63
N CYS A 226 51.92 -9.16 -32.44
CA CYS A 226 50.66 -9.24 -33.18
C CYS A 226 49.44 -9.34 -32.27
N LEU A 227 49.53 -10.11 -31.17
CA LEU A 227 48.48 -10.16 -30.16
C LEU A 227 48.33 -8.81 -29.43
N ALA A 228 49.45 -8.13 -29.13
CA ALA A 228 49.42 -6.81 -28.51
C ALA A 228 48.76 -5.75 -29.43
N GLU A 229 49.01 -5.82 -30.75
CA GLU A 229 48.45 -4.94 -31.77
C GLU A 229 46.93 -5.15 -31.92
N GLU A 230 46.47 -6.40 -32.09
CA GLU A 230 45.03 -6.72 -32.17
C GLU A 230 44.27 -6.33 -30.89
N PHE A 231 44.82 -6.61 -29.70
CA PHE A 231 44.22 -6.21 -28.43
C PHE A 231 44.12 -4.68 -28.32
N ASN A 232 45.17 -3.94 -28.71
CA ASN A 232 45.15 -2.47 -28.73
C ASN A 232 44.23 -1.90 -29.83
N ALA A 233 44.00 -2.61 -30.93
CA ALA A 233 43.03 -2.25 -31.95
C ALA A 233 41.59 -2.40 -31.43
N TYR A 234 41.27 -3.53 -30.80
CA TYR A 234 39.98 -3.75 -30.13
C TYR A 234 39.71 -2.67 -29.07
N LEU A 235 40.66 -2.39 -28.17
CA LEU A 235 40.51 -1.34 -27.15
C LEU A 235 40.29 0.05 -27.77
N ARG A 236 40.99 0.40 -28.85
CA ARG A 236 40.77 1.68 -29.56
C ARG A 236 39.38 1.76 -30.19
N ASN A 237 38.92 0.69 -30.84
CA ASN A 237 37.60 0.66 -31.46
C ASN A 237 36.49 0.76 -30.41
N ALA A 238 36.57 -0.04 -29.34
CA ALA A 238 35.56 -0.06 -28.27
C ALA A 238 35.50 1.25 -27.47
N ILE A 239 36.65 1.87 -27.16
CA ILE A 239 36.69 3.20 -26.53
C ILE A 239 36.10 4.27 -27.45
N THR A 240 36.36 4.21 -28.77
CA THR A 240 35.81 5.18 -29.73
C THR A 240 34.29 5.03 -29.88
N ASP A 241 33.75 3.81 -29.92
CA ASP A 241 32.30 3.57 -29.93
C ASP A 241 31.63 4.13 -28.65
N LEU A 242 32.20 3.86 -27.47
CA LEU A 242 31.77 4.42 -26.19
C LEU A 242 31.85 5.95 -26.14
N GLU A 243 32.83 6.58 -26.81
CA GLU A 243 32.92 8.03 -26.96
C GLU A 243 31.77 8.58 -27.82
N THR A 244 31.38 7.91 -28.91
CA THR A 244 30.33 8.38 -29.83
C THR A 244 28.89 8.22 -29.32
N LYS A 245 28.56 7.25 -28.46
CA LYS A 245 27.16 7.04 -27.98
C LYS A 245 26.56 8.32 -27.38
N THR A 246 25.30 8.65 -27.70
CA THR A 246 24.57 9.73 -27.01
C THR A 246 24.20 9.34 -25.57
N ALA A 247 23.74 10.30 -24.76
CA ALA A 247 23.30 10.00 -23.38
C ALA A 247 22.07 9.07 -23.31
N GLU A 248 21.27 9.02 -24.37
CA GLU A 248 20.09 8.16 -24.51
C GLU A 248 20.49 6.72 -24.89
N GLN A 249 21.65 6.55 -25.54
CA GLN A 249 22.17 5.24 -25.95
C GLN A 249 22.95 4.50 -24.85
N LEU A 250 23.14 5.12 -23.66
CA LEU A 250 23.86 4.53 -22.52
C LEU A 250 22.96 3.59 -21.69
N HIS A 251 22.51 2.49 -22.30
CA HIS A 251 21.79 1.42 -21.63
C HIS A 251 22.74 0.42 -20.93
N SER A 252 22.20 -0.48 -20.11
CA SER A 252 22.97 -1.39 -19.23
C SER A 252 24.07 -2.19 -19.94
N GLU A 253 23.85 -2.67 -21.16
CA GLU A 253 24.84 -3.47 -21.91
C GLU A 253 26.05 -2.62 -22.35
N VAL A 254 25.80 -1.40 -22.86
CA VAL A 254 26.84 -0.41 -23.18
C VAL A 254 27.62 0.06 -21.94
N LEU A 255 26.95 0.15 -20.80
CA LEU A 255 27.62 0.50 -19.53
C LEU A 255 28.46 -0.65 -18.98
N LEU A 256 28.02 -1.90 -19.12
CA LEU A 256 28.85 -3.08 -18.82
C LEU A 256 30.03 -3.18 -19.78
N LEU A 257 29.87 -2.87 -21.07
CA LEU A 257 30.99 -2.78 -22.02
C LEU A 257 32.06 -1.78 -21.57
N PHE A 258 31.69 -0.64 -20.96
CA PHE A 258 32.67 0.28 -20.38
C PHE A 258 33.45 -0.33 -19.19
N VAL A 259 32.82 -1.21 -18.40
CA VAL A 259 33.54 -1.99 -17.37
C VAL A 259 34.45 -3.04 -18.01
N LYS A 260 33.95 -3.82 -19.01
CA LYS A 260 34.75 -4.80 -19.78
C LYS A 260 36.01 -4.15 -20.34
N VAL A 261 35.86 -3.05 -21.07
CA VAL A 261 36.94 -2.27 -21.70
C VAL A 261 37.92 -1.73 -20.67
N SER A 262 37.44 -1.23 -19.52
CA SER A 262 38.31 -0.73 -18.46
C SER A 262 39.14 -1.86 -17.81
N ALA A 263 38.54 -3.02 -17.57
CA ALA A 263 39.22 -4.18 -17.02
C ALA A 263 40.21 -4.80 -18.02
N LEU A 264 39.83 -4.89 -19.30
CA LEU A 264 40.70 -5.32 -20.41
C LEU A 264 41.89 -4.38 -20.63
N TYR A 265 41.73 -3.07 -20.44
CA TYR A 265 42.85 -2.11 -20.48
C TYR A 265 43.87 -2.40 -19.35
N VAL A 266 43.39 -2.71 -18.14
CA VAL A 266 44.25 -3.10 -17.00
C VAL A 266 44.95 -4.44 -17.27
N LEU A 267 44.27 -5.41 -17.90
CA LEU A 267 44.91 -6.66 -18.33
C LEU A 267 45.97 -6.42 -19.42
N ASN A 268 45.67 -5.61 -20.45
CA ASN A 268 46.61 -5.27 -21.52
C ASN A 268 47.90 -4.64 -20.97
N PHE A 269 47.77 -3.72 -20.00
CA PHE A 269 48.92 -3.11 -19.33
C PHE A 269 49.82 -4.15 -18.65
N ASN A 270 49.26 -5.10 -17.91
CA ASN A 270 50.03 -6.12 -17.18
C ASN A 270 50.60 -7.22 -18.11
N LEU A 271 49.92 -7.54 -19.22
CA LEU A 271 50.41 -8.50 -20.20
C LEU A 271 51.60 -7.98 -21.03
N PHE A 272 51.58 -6.71 -21.45
CA PHE A 272 52.53 -6.18 -22.44
C PHE A 272 53.43 -5.05 -21.91
N GLY A 273 53.08 -4.38 -20.82
CA GLY A 273 53.83 -3.26 -20.22
C GLY A 273 53.81 -1.96 -21.02
N THR A 274 53.31 -1.97 -22.26
CA THR A 274 53.25 -0.81 -23.17
C THR A 274 51.92 -0.06 -23.08
N THR A 275 51.93 1.19 -22.61
CA THR A 275 50.71 2.01 -22.44
C THR A 275 50.54 3.07 -23.53
N ASP A 276 49.42 3.06 -24.25
CA ASP A 276 48.98 4.22 -25.03
C ASP A 276 48.43 5.32 -24.10
N LYS A 277 49.22 6.39 -23.94
CA LYS A 277 48.87 7.56 -23.10
C LYS A 277 47.77 8.44 -23.68
N LYS A 278 47.48 8.36 -24.98
CA LYS A 278 46.33 9.03 -25.60
C LYS A 278 45.07 8.23 -25.27
N LEU A 279 45.11 6.92 -25.45
CA LEU A 279 43.99 6.01 -25.15
C LEU A 279 43.59 6.05 -23.68
N PHE A 280 44.55 6.14 -22.74
CA PHE A 280 44.25 6.33 -21.32
C PHE A 280 43.47 7.63 -21.03
N ARG A 281 43.75 8.72 -21.77
CA ARG A 281 43.01 9.99 -21.62
C ARG A 281 41.59 9.91 -22.17
N GLN A 282 41.40 9.21 -23.29
CA GLN A 282 40.06 8.92 -23.85
C GLN A 282 39.23 8.09 -22.84
N LEU A 283 39.80 7.01 -22.31
CA LEU A 283 39.19 6.20 -21.25
C LEU A 283 38.89 7.03 -19.98
N TRP A 284 39.76 7.97 -19.61
CA TRP A 284 39.53 8.87 -18.47
C TRP A 284 38.41 9.89 -18.73
N GLU A 285 38.30 10.44 -19.94
CA GLU A 285 37.20 11.36 -20.29
C GLU A 285 35.83 10.67 -20.27
N LEU A 286 35.76 9.37 -20.60
CA LEU A 286 34.53 8.57 -20.40
C LEU A 286 34.06 8.54 -18.95
N THR A 287 34.96 8.59 -17.95
CA THR A 287 34.58 8.70 -16.51
C THR A 287 33.84 10.00 -16.18
N ARG A 288 33.98 11.04 -17.01
CA ARG A 288 33.25 12.31 -16.89
C ARG A 288 31.89 12.26 -17.58
N LYS A 289 31.67 11.28 -18.47
CA LYS A 289 30.42 11.02 -19.23
C LYS A 289 29.53 10.01 -18.48
N ILE A 290 30.13 8.94 -17.96
CA ILE A 290 29.48 7.84 -17.23
C ILE A 290 29.84 7.98 -15.73
N PRO A 291 28.92 8.44 -14.87
CA PRO A 291 29.25 8.80 -13.49
C PRO A 291 29.42 7.59 -12.56
N ALA A 292 28.77 6.46 -12.85
CA ALA A 292 28.88 5.17 -12.16
C ALA A 292 28.27 4.08 -13.05
N VAL A 293 28.55 2.80 -12.77
CA VAL A 293 27.88 1.65 -13.40
C VAL A 293 27.33 0.74 -12.30
N ASN A 294 26.12 0.23 -12.45
CA ASN A 294 25.58 -0.79 -11.54
C ASN A 294 26.10 -2.17 -11.94
N LEU A 295 26.68 -2.92 -10.99
CA LEU A 295 27.11 -4.30 -11.23
C LEU A 295 26.02 -5.30 -10.84
N VAL A 296 25.76 -5.44 -9.53
CA VAL A 296 24.80 -6.39 -8.96
C VAL A 296 24.10 -5.75 -7.76
N GLY A 297 22.77 -5.93 -7.67
CA GLY A 297 21.98 -5.44 -6.53
C GLY A 297 22.10 -3.92 -6.32
N ASN A 298 22.68 -3.53 -5.19
CA ASN A 298 22.96 -2.15 -4.80
C ASN A 298 24.39 -1.66 -5.09
N ILE A 299 25.25 -2.50 -5.68
CA ILE A 299 26.70 -2.23 -5.80
C ILE A 299 27.01 -1.40 -7.05
N LEU A 300 27.47 -0.17 -6.83
CA LEU A 300 27.98 0.71 -7.88
C LEU A 300 29.49 0.59 -8.01
N TRP A 301 29.94 0.36 -9.23
CA TRP A 301 31.32 0.55 -9.64
C TRP A 301 31.60 2.01 -9.99
N PHE A 302 32.74 2.51 -9.53
CA PHE A 302 33.20 3.88 -9.76
C PHE A 302 34.45 3.89 -10.65
N PRO A 303 34.32 4.26 -11.94
CA PRO A 303 35.40 4.14 -12.93
C PRO A 303 36.71 4.82 -12.51
N GLU A 304 36.63 5.99 -11.89
CA GLU A 304 37.81 6.74 -11.46
C GLU A 304 38.54 6.06 -10.31
N GLN A 305 37.83 5.33 -9.45
CA GLN A 305 38.44 4.67 -8.28
C GLN A 305 39.18 3.41 -8.73
N PHE A 306 38.57 2.60 -9.58
CA PHE A 306 39.17 1.42 -10.19
C PHE A 306 40.43 1.76 -11.00
N LEU A 307 40.36 2.76 -11.88
CA LEU A 307 41.52 3.17 -12.69
C LEU A 307 42.66 3.74 -11.83
N LEU A 308 42.36 4.50 -10.77
CA LEU A 308 43.38 4.99 -9.83
C LEU A 308 43.99 3.87 -8.98
N ALA A 309 43.22 2.84 -8.62
CA ALA A 309 43.67 1.72 -7.80
C ALA A 309 44.62 0.77 -8.56
N HIS A 310 44.31 0.40 -9.81
CA HIS A 310 45.10 -0.57 -10.58
C HIS A 310 46.13 0.06 -11.52
N LEU A 311 45.98 1.33 -11.91
CA LEU A 311 46.92 2.02 -12.82
C LEU A 311 47.64 3.18 -12.11
N THR A 312 48.13 2.94 -10.89
CA THR A 312 48.81 3.91 -10.01
C THR A 312 49.98 4.68 -10.67
N HIS A 313 50.65 4.08 -11.66
CA HIS A 313 51.68 4.73 -12.47
C HIS A 313 51.10 5.74 -13.47
N MET A 314 49.96 5.41 -14.10
CA MET A 314 49.25 6.27 -15.05
C MET A 314 48.40 7.33 -14.35
N ALA A 315 47.96 7.09 -13.11
CA ALA A 315 47.29 8.06 -12.25
C ALA A 315 48.06 9.40 -12.13
N LYS A 316 49.40 9.36 -12.24
CA LYS A 316 50.27 10.56 -12.24
C LYS A 316 50.13 11.44 -13.49
N LEU A 317 49.46 10.97 -14.54
CA LEU A 317 49.12 11.74 -15.75
C LEU A 317 47.85 12.58 -15.59
N ILE A 318 47.09 12.38 -14.51
CA ILE A 318 45.84 13.08 -14.18
C ILE A 318 46.07 13.89 -12.91
N ASP A 319 45.86 15.20 -12.96
CA ASP A 319 46.03 16.08 -11.80
C ASP A 319 44.91 15.89 -10.75
N LYS A 320 45.20 16.21 -9.49
CA LYS A 320 44.21 16.05 -8.40
C LYS A 320 42.91 16.83 -8.62
N LYS A 321 42.96 17.99 -9.29
CA LYS A 321 41.79 18.84 -9.52
C LYS A 321 40.86 18.23 -10.58
N THR A 322 41.38 17.55 -11.61
CA THR A 322 40.52 16.77 -12.52
C THR A 322 39.98 15.49 -11.87
N GLN A 323 40.70 14.85 -10.95
CA GLN A 323 40.17 13.73 -10.15
C GLN A 323 39.01 14.17 -9.24
N GLU A 324 39.15 15.31 -8.55
CA GLU A 324 38.08 15.91 -7.73
C GLU A 324 36.89 16.38 -8.57
N ALA A 325 37.13 16.89 -9.79
CA ALA A 325 36.07 17.31 -10.71
C ALA A 325 35.14 16.16 -11.14
N VAL A 326 35.64 14.91 -11.25
CA VAL A 326 34.78 13.73 -11.51
C VAL A 326 33.80 13.51 -10.35
N LYS A 327 34.32 13.52 -9.11
CA LYS A 327 33.50 13.35 -7.89
C LYS A 327 32.46 14.47 -7.73
N SER A 328 32.83 15.71 -8.04
CA SER A 328 31.88 16.83 -8.06
C SER A 328 30.82 16.64 -9.15
N ARG A 329 31.21 16.27 -10.38
CA ARG A 329 30.29 16.09 -11.52
C ARG A 329 29.27 14.97 -11.26
N ARG A 330 29.66 13.88 -10.58
CA ARG A 330 28.74 12.82 -10.12
C ARG A 330 27.62 13.38 -9.22
N GLN A 331 27.95 14.29 -8.30
CA GLN A 331 26.96 14.91 -7.42
C GLN A 331 26.01 15.86 -8.19
N THR A 332 26.54 16.64 -9.13
CA THR A 332 25.74 17.52 -10.00
C THR A 332 24.82 16.72 -10.92
N TYR A 333 25.30 15.60 -11.47
CA TYR A 333 24.51 14.68 -12.29
C TYR A 333 23.30 14.14 -11.51
N LEU A 334 23.49 13.64 -10.29
CA LEU A 334 22.37 13.15 -9.47
C LEU A 334 21.37 14.26 -9.16
N GLN A 335 21.84 15.48 -8.85
CA GLN A 335 20.96 16.62 -8.59
C GLN A 335 20.13 17.01 -9.82
N GLN A 336 20.73 16.99 -11.01
CA GLN A 336 20.04 17.26 -12.28
C GLN A 336 19.02 16.15 -12.60
N LYS A 337 19.40 14.88 -12.49
CA LYS A 337 18.49 13.75 -12.73
C LYS A 337 17.34 13.67 -11.73
N ALA A 338 17.58 13.95 -10.45
CA ALA A 338 16.49 14.01 -9.46
C ALA A 338 15.46 15.12 -9.76
N GLN A 339 15.88 16.21 -10.42
CA GLN A 339 14.97 17.28 -10.87
C GLN A 339 14.24 16.93 -12.17
N SER A 340 14.88 16.24 -13.12
CA SER A 340 14.25 15.84 -14.39
C SER A 340 13.39 14.58 -14.29
N LEU A 341 13.63 13.71 -13.30
CA LEU A 341 12.95 12.42 -13.14
C LEU A 341 11.40 12.50 -13.21
N PRO A 342 10.69 13.45 -12.56
CA PRO A 342 9.23 13.55 -12.69
C PRO A 342 8.73 14.04 -14.06
N LYS A 343 9.62 14.50 -14.95
CA LYS A 343 9.32 14.71 -16.37
C LYS A 343 9.61 13.43 -17.17
N GLU A 344 10.80 12.85 -16.98
CA GLU A 344 11.23 11.62 -17.65
C GLU A 344 10.22 10.48 -17.41
N ALA A 345 9.79 10.24 -16.17
CA ALA A 345 8.80 9.23 -15.82
C ALA A 345 7.44 9.42 -16.52
N ARG A 346 7.01 10.67 -16.77
CA ARG A 346 5.79 10.95 -17.55
C ARG A 346 5.97 10.69 -19.04
N THR A 347 7.14 11.02 -19.59
CA THR A 347 7.49 10.72 -20.98
C THR A 347 7.55 9.20 -21.22
N SER A 348 8.26 8.45 -20.37
CA SER A 348 8.31 6.99 -20.44
C SER A 348 6.94 6.35 -20.29
N CYS A 349 6.09 6.86 -19.39
CA CYS A 349 4.71 6.37 -19.25
C CYS A 349 3.89 6.56 -20.53
N LEU A 350 4.00 7.71 -21.20
CA LEU A 350 3.29 7.96 -22.46
C LEU A 350 3.82 7.07 -23.60
N GLN A 351 5.14 6.92 -23.72
CA GLN A 351 5.78 6.06 -24.72
C GLN A 351 5.38 4.59 -24.53
N ALA A 352 5.47 4.09 -23.31
CA ALA A 352 5.10 2.72 -22.98
C ALA A 352 3.60 2.47 -23.19
N CYS A 353 2.70 3.33 -22.70
CA CYS A 353 1.26 3.17 -22.96
C CYS A 353 0.93 3.19 -24.47
N SER A 354 1.58 4.05 -25.26
CA SER A 354 1.41 4.05 -26.72
C SER A 354 1.88 2.73 -27.35
N TRP A 355 3.01 2.18 -26.90
CA TRP A 355 3.51 0.87 -27.35
C TRP A 355 2.59 -0.29 -26.91
N MET A 356 2.03 -0.25 -25.69
CA MET A 356 1.08 -1.27 -25.22
C MET A 356 -0.17 -1.31 -26.11
N ILE A 357 -0.71 -0.16 -26.52
CA ILE A 357 -1.85 -0.06 -27.44
C ILE A 357 -1.48 -0.60 -28.84
N GLN A 358 -0.28 -0.31 -29.34
CA GLN A 358 0.22 -0.84 -30.63
C GLN A 358 0.42 -2.37 -30.57
N MET A 359 0.98 -2.89 -29.48
CA MET A 359 1.13 -4.33 -29.23
C MET A 359 -0.23 -5.03 -29.19
N GLU A 360 -1.20 -4.49 -28.45
CA GLU A 360 -2.56 -5.01 -28.33
C GLU A 360 -3.30 -5.02 -29.69
N THR A 361 -3.17 -3.96 -30.50
CA THR A 361 -3.84 -3.85 -31.80
C THR A 361 -3.20 -4.71 -32.89
N THR A 362 -1.87 -4.77 -32.96
CA THR A 362 -1.15 -5.55 -33.98
C THR A 362 -1.19 -7.06 -33.72
N LEU A 363 -1.31 -7.50 -32.47
CA LEU A 363 -1.40 -8.94 -32.12
C LEU A 363 -2.83 -9.49 -32.07
N LYS A 364 -3.87 -8.63 -32.03
CA LYS A 364 -5.28 -9.02 -32.22
C LYS A 364 -5.67 -9.28 -33.67
N GLN A 365 -4.81 -8.95 -34.64
CA GLN A 365 -5.06 -9.20 -36.06
C GLN A 365 -4.77 -10.67 -36.43
N ASP A 366 -5.67 -11.27 -37.23
CA ASP A 366 -5.61 -12.68 -37.65
C ASP A 366 -4.24 -13.08 -38.19
N SER A 367 -3.60 -14.06 -37.53
CA SER A 367 -2.26 -14.55 -37.86
C SER A 367 -2.22 -15.45 -39.11
N THR A 368 -3.37 -15.69 -39.76
CA THR A 368 -3.49 -16.60 -40.91
C THR A 368 -2.99 -16.00 -42.23
N ILE A 369 -2.82 -14.67 -42.34
CA ILE A 369 -2.36 -13.98 -43.55
C ILE A 369 -1.31 -12.90 -43.20
N LEU A 370 -0.17 -13.33 -42.65
CA LEU A 370 0.95 -12.44 -42.35
C LEU A 370 1.72 -12.04 -43.63
N LYS A 371 1.87 -10.75 -43.88
CA LYS A 371 2.75 -10.19 -44.93
C LYS A 371 4.16 -9.95 -44.40
N LEU A 372 5.10 -9.76 -45.31
CA LEU A 372 6.48 -9.37 -45.00
C LEU A 372 6.54 -8.03 -44.23
N GLU A 373 5.71 -7.05 -44.56
CA GLU A 373 5.65 -5.76 -43.85
C GLU A 373 5.20 -5.97 -42.39
N ASP A 374 4.17 -6.79 -42.15
CA ASP A 374 3.65 -7.12 -40.83
C ASP A 374 4.71 -7.83 -39.95
N LEU A 375 5.55 -8.68 -40.54
CA LEU A 375 6.66 -9.34 -39.84
C LEU A 375 7.75 -8.36 -39.40
N ASN A 376 8.11 -7.39 -40.25
CA ASN A 376 9.06 -6.34 -39.85
C ASN A 376 8.46 -5.45 -38.75
N HIS A 377 7.19 -5.06 -38.87
CA HIS A 377 6.51 -4.25 -37.85
C HIS A 377 6.39 -4.98 -36.50
N ARG A 378 6.02 -6.28 -36.50
CA ARG A 378 6.02 -7.12 -35.29
C ARG A 378 7.41 -7.27 -34.68
N CYS A 379 8.45 -7.45 -35.50
CA CYS A 379 9.84 -7.47 -35.03
C CYS A 379 10.22 -6.16 -34.31
N ASP A 380 9.88 -5.01 -34.90
CA ASP A 380 10.24 -3.71 -34.34
C ASP A 380 9.48 -3.42 -33.04
N LEU A 381 8.18 -3.74 -32.96
CA LEU A 381 7.41 -3.68 -31.71
C LEU A 381 7.99 -4.57 -30.61
N PHE A 382 8.42 -5.80 -30.95
CA PHE A 382 9.02 -6.75 -30.00
C PHE A 382 10.40 -6.29 -29.50
N VAL A 383 11.21 -5.63 -30.33
CA VAL A 383 12.49 -5.05 -29.88
C VAL A 383 12.26 -3.77 -29.07
N GLN A 384 11.31 -2.92 -29.47
CA GLN A 384 11.00 -1.65 -28.81
C GLN A 384 10.54 -1.82 -27.36
N GLY A 385 9.70 -2.82 -27.06
CA GLY A 385 9.28 -3.07 -25.67
C GLY A 385 10.42 -3.55 -24.77
N VAL A 386 11.35 -4.36 -25.31
CA VAL A 386 12.59 -4.75 -24.60
C VAL A 386 13.47 -3.52 -24.35
N GLN A 387 13.60 -2.64 -25.35
CA GLN A 387 14.34 -1.38 -25.20
C GLN A 387 13.76 -0.50 -24.09
N TYR A 388 12.44 -0.25 -24.09
CA TYR A 388 11.79 0.55 -23.04
C TYR A 388 11.94 -0.08 -21.65
N ALA A 389 11.83 -1.41 -21.53
CA ALA A 389 12.10 -2.10 -20.26
C ALA A 389 13.57 -1.90 -19.80
N CYS A 390 14.53 -2.00 -20.71
CA CYS A 390 15.95 -1.77 -20.41
C CYS A 390 16.25 -0.32 -20.01
N GLU A 391 15.67 0.67 -20.70
CA GLU A 391 15.81 2.10 -20.39
C GLU A 391 15.23 2.45 -19.01
N ILE A 392 14.00 1.99 -18.72
CA ILE A 392 13.34 2.20 -17.43
C ILE A 392 14.11 1.49 -16.31
N GLY A 393 14.47 0.21 -16.50
CA GLY A 393 15.24 -0.58 -15.53
C GLY A 393 16.62 0.03 -15.25
N HIS A 394 17.30 0.55 -16.27
CA HIS A 394 18.57 1.27 -16.12
C HIS A 394 18.40 2.56 -15.30
N LEU A 395 17.41 3.40 -15.64
CA LEU A 395 17.14 4.66 -14.96
C LEU A 395 16.84 4.45 -13.48
N LEU A 396 15.99 3.47 -13.17
CA LEU A 396 15.65 3.04 -11.81
C LEU A 396 16.89 2.60 -11.02
N LYS A 397 17.62 1.59 -11.51
CA LYS A 397 18.80 1.00 -10.85
C LYS A 397 19.90 2.05 -10.62
N THR A 398 20.08 2.97 -11.56
CA THR A 398 21.12 4.01 -11.49
C THR A 398 20.77 5.11 -10.48
N ILE A 399 19.54 5.64 -10.49
CA ILE A 399 19.14 6.73 -9.58
C ILE A 399 19.06 6.22 -8.13
N THR A 400 18.45 5.06 -7.90
CA THR A 400 18.31 4.48 -6.54
C THR A 400 19.67 4.18 -5.92
N ASN A 401 20.56 3.48 -6.63
CA ASN A 401 21.88 3.13 -6.12
C ASN A 401 22.78 4.37 -5.96
N LEU A 402 22.66 5.41 -6.81
CA LEU A 402 23.41 6.67 -6.61
C LEU A 402 22.94 7.46 -5.38
N HIS A 403 21.63 7.47 -5.08
CA HIS A 403 21.12 8.08 -3.85
C HIS A 403 21.65 7.37 -2.60
N ALA A 404 21.65 6.03 -2.60
CA ALA A 404 22.20 5.22 -1.51
C ALA A 404 23.72 5.42 -1.35
N ALA A 405 24.50 5.23 -2.41
CA ALA A 405 25.97 5.28 -2.37
C ALA A 405 26.55 6.70 -2.08
N LEU A 406 25.78 7.77 -2.36
CA LEU A 406 26.15 9.13 -1.98
C LEU A 406 25.50 9.60 -0.67
N ALA A 407 24.72 8.74 0.00
CA ALA A 407 23.94 9.04 1.20
C ALA A 407 23.09 10.33 1.08
N LYS A 408 22.53 10.60 -0.12
CA LYS A 408 21.71 11.80 -0.37
C LYS A 408 20.21 11.45 -0.34
N PRO A 409 19.38 12.13 0.46
CA PRO A 409 17.96 11.82 0.54
C PRO A 409 17.22 12.11 -0.77
N MET A 410 16.12 11.38 -0.98
CA MET A 410 15.18 11.61 -2.09
C MET A 410 14.02 12.51 -1.64
N THR A 411 13.40 13.24 -2.58
CA THR A 411 12.14 13.96 -2.32
C THR A 411 10.94 13.03 -2.49
N LYS A 412 9.81 13.30 -1.81
CA LYS A 412 8.54 12.55 -2.03
C LYS A 412 8.18 12.49 -3.53
N THR A 413 8.36 13.59 -4.26
CA THR A 413 8.13 13.66 -5.71
C THR A 413 9.04 12.75 -6.54
N ALA A 414 10.31 12.59 -6.17
CA ALA A 414 11.23 11.69 -6.86
C ALA A 414 10.95 10.21 -6.53
N VAL A 415 10.63 9.91 -5.26
CA VAL A 415 10.25 8.55 -4.82
C VAL A 415 9.00 8.08 -5.57
N LEU A 416 7.97 8.92 -5.69
CA LEU A 416 6.73 8.56 -6.40
C LEU A 416 6.96 8.40 -7.92
N ALA A 417 7.85 9.20 -8.51
CA ALA A 417 8.25 9.03 -9.91
C ALA A 417 9.00 7.71 -10.15
N LEU A 418 9.87 7.28 -9.23
CA LEU A 418 10.47 5.93 -9.28
C LEU A 418 9.42 4.83 -9.15
N CYS A 419 8.50 4.94 -8.19
CA CYS A 419 7.47 3.90 -7.98
C CYS A 419 6.55 3.76 -9.20
N LYS A 420 6.18 4.87 -9.86
CA LYS A 420 5.42 4.83 -11.12
C LYS A 420 6.22 4.21 -12.28
N LEU A 421 7.55 4.32 -12.29
CA LEU A 421 8.43 3.63 -13.24
C LEU A 421 8.57 2.12 -12.92
N VAL A 422 8.56 1.72 -11.65
CA VAL A 422 8.50 0.29 -11.23
C VAL A 422 7.17 -0.34 -11.66
N GLU A 423 6.04 0.33 -11.42
CA GLU A 423 4.73 -0.09 -11.93
C GLU A 423 4.76 -0.28 -13.46
N LEU A 424 5.33 0.70 -14.18
CA LEU A 424 5.38 0.68 -15.64
C LEU A 424 6.25 -0.46 -16.19
N LEU A 425 7.38 -0.75 -15.54
CA LEU A 425 8.27 -1.84 -15.92
C LEU A 425 7.59 -3.21 -15.78
N LYS A 426 6.78 -3.40 -14.74
CA LYS A 426 5.94 -4.60 -14.58
C LYS A 426 4.73 -4.63 -15.51
N GLY A 427 4.17 -3.47 -15.87
CA GLY A 427 3.18 -3.36 -16.96
C GLY A 427 3.72 -3.85 -18.30
N ILE A 428 4.97 -3.49 -18.65
CA ILE A 428 5.62 -4.00 -19.88
C ILE A 428 5.79 -5.52 -19.81
N GLN A 429 6.22 -6.07 -18.66
CA GLN A 429 6.32 -7.52 -18.47
C GLN A 429 4.96 -8.23 -18.65
N HIS A 430 3.89 -7.69 -18.06
CA HIS A 430 2.55 -8.25 -18.17
C HIS A 430 2.05 -8.27 -19.63
N MET A 431 2.32 -7.24 -20.43
CA MET A 431 1.87 -7.19 -21.83
C MET A 431 2.53 -8.26 -22.71
N TYR A 432 3.81 -8.60 -22.49
CA TYR A 432 4.43 -9.76 -23.12
C TYR A 432 3.80 -11.08 -22.65
N HIS A 433 3.48 -11.20 -21.36
CA HIS A 433 2.87 -12.39 -20.78
C HIS A 433 1.43 -12.63 -21.29
N ARG A 434 0.66 -11.56 -21.51
CA ARG A 434 -0.72 -11.62 -22.02
C ARG A 434 -0.79 -12.12 -23.46
N HIS A 435 0.13 -11.65 -24.32
CA HIS A 435 0.17 -12.04 -25.74
C HIS A 435 1.11 -13.20 -26.03
N TYR A 436 1.58 -13.89 -24.99
CA TYR A 436 2.69 -14.85 -25.05
C TYR A 436 2.50 -15.96 -26.09
N MET A 437 1.26 -16.41 -26.32
CA MET A 437 0.93 -17.38 -27.38
C MET A 437 1.19 -16.81 -28.79
N THR A 438 0.61 -15.63 -29.08
CA THR A 438 0.72 -14.95 -30.38
C THR A 438 2.15 -14.46 -30.64
N THR A 439 2.85 -14.04 -29.59
CA THR A 439 4.29 -13.71 -29.63
C THR A 439 5.12 -14.96 -29.95
N ALA A 440 4.93 -16.10 -29.28
CA ALA A 440 5.64 -17.34 -29.57
C ALA A 440 5.42 -17.84 -31.01
N GLN A 441 4.20 -17.75 -31.53
CA GLN A 441 3.91 -18.04 -32.95
C GLN A 441 4.65 -17.06 -33.89
N SER A 442 4.56 -15.75 -33.62
CA SER A 442 5.17 -14.70 -34.46
C SER A 442 6.70 -14.76 -34.48
N ILE A 443 7.35 -15.12 -33.36
CA ILE A 443 8.81 -15.21 -33.25
C ILE A 443 9.40 -16.14 -34.32
N ASN A 444 8.80 -17.31 -34.57
CA ASN A 444 9.31 -18.26 -35.55
C ASN A 444 9.38 -17.67 -36.97
N HIS A 445 8.35 -16.92 -37.38
CA HIS A 445 8.31 -16.25 -38.67
C HIS A 445 9.25 -15.04 -38.74
N VAL A 446 9.39 -14.27 -37.65
CA VAL A 446 10.35 -13.16 -37.57
C VAL A 446 11.80 -13.66 -37.64
N VAL A 447 12.14 -14.75 -36.92
CA VAL A 447 13.47 -15.39 -36.96
C VAL A 447 13.80 -15.86 -38.38
N GLN A 448 12.87 -16.55 -39.06
CA GLN A 448 13.05 -16.98 -40.45
C GLN A 448 13.27 -15.81 -41.41
N HIS A 449 12.50 -14.72 -41.25
CA HIS A 449 12.61 -13.53 -42.09
C HIS A 449 13.93 -12.76 -41.89
N LEU A 450 14.34 -12.53 -40.64
CA LEU A 450 15.63 -11.91 -40.31
C LEU A 450 16.82 -12.76 -40.81
N ALA A 451 16.75 -14.08 -40.61
CA ALA A 451 17.76 -15.01 -41.11
C ALA A 451 17.85 -14.97 -42.65
N PHE A 452 16.71 -14.94 -43.35
CA PHE A 452 16.67 -14.80 -44.82
C PHE A 452 17.29 -13.48 -45.29
N GLN A 453 17.00 -12.35 -44.63
CA GLN A 453 17.62 -11.06 -44.95
C GLN A 453 19.15 -11.09 -44.77
N ALA A 454 19.64 -11.65 -43.65
CA ALA A 454 21.08 -11.81 -43.40
C ALA A 454 21.75 -12.76 -44.41
N LEU A 455 21.13 -13.91 -44.70
CA LEU A 455 21.58 -14.87 -45.71
C LEU A 455 21.66 -14.26 -47.11
N SER A 456 20.74 -13.37 -47.48
CA SER A 456 20.79 -12.68 -48.78
C SER A 456 22.07 -11.83 -48.93
N ILE A 457 22.49 -11.12 -47.88
CA ILE A 457 23.73 -10.32 -47.87
C ILE A 457 24.95 -11.26 -47.95
N ILE A 458 24.96 -12.33 -47.17
CA ILE A 458 26.05 -13.34 -47.13
C ILE A 458 26.22 -14.05 -48.47
N VAL A 459 25.12 -14.44 -49.12
CA VAL A 459 25.13 -15.07 -50.44
C VAL A 459 25.56 -14.08 -51.54
N SER A 460 25.26 -12.79 -51.39
CA SER A 460 25.79 -11.73 -52.27
C SER A 460 27.32 -11.64 -52.16
N ALA A 461 27.84 -11.51 -50.94
CA ALA A 461 29.28 -11.45 -50.67
C ALA A 461 30.02 -12.73 -51.14
N LYS A 462 29.45 -13.91 -50.86
CA LYS A 462 29.95 -15.22 -51.33
C LYS A 462 30.07 -15.29 -52.85
N LYS A 463 29.07 -14.79 -53.59
CA LYS A 463 29.14 -14.69 -55.07
C LYS A 463 30.26 -13.77 -55.54
N GLY A 464 30.49 -12.65 -54.84
CA GLY A 464 31.62 -11.75 -55.12
C GLY A 464 32.98 -12.44 -54.94
N VAL A 465 33.20 -13.12 -53.81
CA VAL A 465 34.45 -13.85 -53.51
C VAL A 465 34.71 -14.96 -54.53
N VAL A 466 33.68 -15.72 -54.93
CA VAL A 466 33.79 -16.81 -55.93
C VAL A 466 34.09 -16.29 -57.35
N GLN A 467 33.79 -15.02 -57.65
CA GLN A 467 34.09 -14.42 -58.96
C GLN A 467 35.50 -13.83 -59.05
N ASP A 468 36.21 -13.61 -57.93
CA ASP A 468 37.61 -13.19 -57.97
C ASP A 468 38.52 -14.34 -58.40
N LYS A 469 39.30 -14.12 -59.46
CA LYS A 469 40.22 -15.11 -60.04
C LYS A 469 41.52 -15.26 -59.23
N ARG A 470 41.74 -14.44 -58.19
CA ARG A 470 42.94 -14.45 -57.35
C ARG A 470 42.84 -15.53 -56.26
N TYR A 471 43.00 -16.79 -56.65
CA TYR A 471 43.04 -17.90 -55.70
C TYR A 471 44.19 -17.75 -54.70
N SER A 472 43.84 -17.46 -53.45
CA SER A 472 44.73 -17.26 -52.31
C SER A 472 44.25 -18.12 -51.14
N GLN A 473 45.16 -18.54 -50.27
CA GLN A 473 44.80 -19.27 -49.05
C GLN A 473 43.78 -18.46 -48.21
N LYS A 474 43.96 -17.14 -48.12
CA LYS A 474 43.01 -16.22 -47.45
C LYS A 474 41.63 -16.15 -48.12
N HIS A 475 41.55 -16.27 -49.45
CA HIS A 475 40.25 -16.34 -50.14
C HIS A 475 39.52 -17.63 -49.81
N LEU A 476 40.24 -18.75 -49.65
CA LEU A 476 39.68 -20.03 -49.21
C LEU A 476 39.22 -19.96 -47.75
N ASP A 477 39.98 -19.31 -46.86
CA ASP A 477 39.58 -19.06 -45.47
C ASP A 477 38.27 -18.24 -45.39
N ILE A 478 38.17 -17.15 -46.17
CA ILE A 478 36.96 -16.30 -46.25
C ILE A 478 35.77 -17.08 -46.83
N LEU A 479 35.96 -17.82 -47.93
CA LEU A 479 34.88 -18.60 -48.55
C LEU A 479 34.37 -19.70 -47.62
N SER A 480 35.28 -20.39 -46.91
CA SER A 480 34.92 -21.38 -45.89
C SER A 480 34.14 -20.75 -44.73
N SER A 481 34.55 -19.54 -44.31
CA SER A 481 33.87 -18.78 -43.26
C SER A 481 32.45 -18.35 -43.68
N LEU A 482 32.29 -17.82 -44.90
CA LEU A 482 30.96 -17.44 -45.43
C LEU A 482 30.03 -18.65 -45.55
N VAL A 483 30.54 -19.81 -45.99
CA VAL A 483 29.77 -21.08 -46.04
C VAL A 483 29.38 -21.57 -44.65
N LEU A 484 30.24 -21.39 -43.64
CA LEU A 484 29.92 -21.75 -42.26
C LEU A 484 28.85 -20.83 -41.65
N ALA A 485 28.93 -19.52 -41.88
CA ALA A 485 27.90 -18.56 -41.46
C ALA A 485 26.55 -18.87 -42.12
N GLU A 486 26.55 -19.19 -43.42
CA GLU A 486 25.38 -19.64 -44.17
C GLU A 486 24.80 -20.95 -43.61
N LYS A 487 25.62 -21.96 -43.32
CA LYS A 487 25.22 -23.23 -42.69
C LYS A 487 24.61 -23.03 -41.29
N ALA A 488 25.15 -22.09 -40.50
CA ALA A 488 24.65 -21.76 -39.18
C ALA A 488 23.28 -21.05 -39.24
N LEU A 489 23.12 -20.05 -40.10
CA LEU A 489 21.91 -19.22 -40.21
C LEU A 489 20.74 -19.90 -40.94
N HIS A 490 20.96 -21.00 -41.68
CA HIS A 490 19.89 -21.85 -42.20
C HIS A 490 19.18 -22.70 -41.11
N GLY A 491 19.68 -22.70 -39.88
CA GLY A 491 19.11 -23.45 -38.76
C GLY A 491 18.20 -22.63 -37.83
N PRO A 492 17.71 -23.24 -36.73
CA PRO A 492 17.10 -22.48 -35.63
C PRO A 492 18.11 -21.51 -35.00
N GLY A 493 17.63 -20.39 -34.43
CA GLY A 493 18.46 -19.36 -33.80
C GLY A 493 19.04 -19.74 -32.44
N THR A 494 19.68 -20.91 -32.33
CA THR A 494 20.35 -21.38 -31.10
C THR A 494 21.56 -20.51 -30.75
N LYS A 495 21.87 -20.35 -29.46
CA LYS A 495 22.94 -19.47 -28.98
C LYS A 495 24.31 -19.87 -29.55
N GLU A 496 24.46 -21.16 -29.85
CA GLU A 496 25.62 -21.82 -30.45
C GLU A 496 25.74 -21.50 -31.95
N ARG A 497 24.65 -21.61 -32.72
CA ARG A 497 24.66 -21.26 -34.16
C ARG A 497 24.86 -19.76 -34.37
N ARG A 498 24.24 -18.92 -33.55
CA ARG A 498 24.43 -17.46 -33.62
C ARG A 498 25.88 -17.06 -33.28
N LEU A 499 26.50 -17.71 -32.28
CA LEU A 499 27.94 -17.56 -31.99
C LEU A 499 28.83 -18.00 -33.16
N ILE A 500 28.56 -19.17 -33.77
CA ILE A 500 29.33 -19.67 -34.92
C ILE A 500 29.18 -18.72 -36.12
N ALA A 501 27.98 -18.17 -36.36
CA ALA A 501 27.74 -17.18 -37.40
C ALA A 501 28.52 -15.88 -37.17
N HIS A 502 28.48 -15.31 -35.95
CA HIS A 502 29.27 -14.12 -35.60
C HIS A 502 30.78 -14.33 -35.78
N LEU A 503 31.33 -15.43 -35.23
CA LEU A 503 32.75 -15.78 -35.38
C LEU A 503 33.14 -15.93 -36.85
N ALA A 504 32.31 -16.60 -37.66
CA ALA A 504 32.58 -16.83 -39.07
C ALA A 504 32.40 -15.55 -39.94
N LEU A 505 31.54 -14.62 -39.54
CA LEU A 505 31.42 -13.31 -40.20
C LEU A 505 32.58 -12.37 -39.82
N SER A 506 33.07 -12.46 -38.57
CA SER A 506 34.28 -11.80 -38.09
C SER A 506 35.52 -12.26 -38.88
N THR A 507 35.71 -13.58 -39.10
CA THR A 507 36.79 -14.08 -39.97
C THR A 507 36.59 -13.74 -41.45
N ALA A 508 35.35 -13.74 -41.96
CA ALA A 508 35.08 -13.38 -43.34
C ALA A 508 35.36 -11.90 -43.67
N ASN A 509 35.05 -10.96 -42.77
CA ASN A 509 35.15 -9.53 -43.07
C ASN A 509 36.57 -8.94 -42.95
N GLN A 510 37.59 -9.72 -42.58
CA GLN A 510 38.98 -9.26 -42.41
C GLN A 510 39.55 -8.52 -43.63
N MET A 511 39.10 -8.86 -44.84
CA MET A 511 39.54 -8.25 -46.10
C MET A 511 38.56 -7.19 -46.63
N ARG A 512 37.63 -6.70 -45.80
CA ARG A 512 36.50 -5.82 -46.20
C ARG A 512 35.65 -6.44 -47.31
N THR A 513 35.26 -7.69 -47.12
CA THR A 513 34.50 -8.50 -48.09
C THR A 513 33.05 -8.01 -48.27
N PHE A 514 32.51 -7.30 -47.28
CA PHE A 514 31.23 -6.59 -47.36
C PHE A 514 31.47 -5.09 -47.60
N ARG A 515 30.55 -4.41 -48.32
CA ARG A 515 30.53 -2.94 -48.33
C ARG A 515 30.13 -2.42 -46.95
N GLU A 516 30.57 -1.21 -46.58
CA GLU A 516 30.35 -0.67 -45.23
C GLU A 516 28.85 -0.57 -44.90
N ASP A 517 28.00 -0.16 -45.85
CA ASP A 517 26.53 -0.14 -45.69
C ASP A 517 25.91 -1.55 -45.51
N GLU A 518 26.38 -2.53 -46.28
CA GLU A 518 25.91 -3.93 -46.21
C GLU A 518 26.33 -4.59 -44.89
N TRP A 519 27.54 -4.28 -44.41
CA TRP A 519 28.06 -4.74 -43.13
C TRP A 519 27.30 -4.17 -41.95
N MET A 520 27.03 -2.85 -41.96
CA MET A 520 26.21 -2.19 -40.94
C MET A 520 24.78 -2.75 -40.93
N THR A 521 24.19 -2.99 -42.10
CA THR A 521 22.87 -3.63 -42.23
C THR A 521 22.89 -5.06 -41.67
N LEU A 522 23.91 -5.86 -42.00
CA LEU A 522 24.06 -7.24 -41.51
C LEU A 522 24.22 -7.29 -39.98
N ILE A 523 25.00 -6.39 -39.38
CA ILE A 523 25.13 -6.28 -37.91
C ILE A 523 23.77 -5.99 -37.27
N VAL A 524 23.00 -5.02 -37.78
CA VAL A 524 21.68 -4.66 -37.22
C VAL A 524 20.69 -5.83 -37.35
N LEU A 525 20.71 -6.58 -38.46
CA LEU A 525 19.88 -7.78 -38.62
C LEU A 525 20.25 -8.88 -37.62
N LEU A 526 21.53 -9.13 -37.39
CA LEU A 526 22.00 -10.12 -36.41
C LEU A 526 21.69 -9.69 -34.96
N GLN A 527 21.82 -8.39 -34.64
CA GLN A 527 21.42 -7.86 -33.34
C GLN A 527 19.91 -8.01 -33.08
N LYS A 528 19.06 -7.74 -34.08
CA LYS A 528 17.61 -8.04 -33.99
C LYS A 528 17.37 -9.55 -33.81
N LEU A 529 18.09 -10.39 -34.55
CA LEU A 529 17.97 -11.85 -34.46
C LEU A 529 18.34 -12.36 -33.05
N ASP A 530 19.44 -11.88 -32.46
CA ASP A 530 19.84 -12.19 -31.08
C ASP A 530 18.77 -11.78 -30.05
N VAL A 531 18.23 -10.55 -30.15
CA VAL A 531 17.19 -10.06 -29.24
C VAL A 531 15.88 -10.85 -29.37
N ILE A 532 15.45 -11.19 -30.59
CA ILE A 532 14.21 -11.94 -30.83
C ILE A 532 14.34 -13.40 -30.38
N CYS A 533 15.48 -14.07 -30.62
CA CYS A 533 15.67 -15.47 -30.21
C CYS A 533 15.71 -15.63 -28.69
N ASP A 534 16.27 -14.67 -27.97
CA ASP A 534 16.42 -14.71 -26.50
C ASP A 534 15.38 -13.81 -25.79
N ILE A 535 14.29 -13.41 -26.46
CA ILE A 535 13.37 -12.36 -25.98
C ILE A 535 12.74 -12.68 -24.61
N GLN A 536 12.45 -13.94 -24.31
CA GLN A 536 11.95 -14.39 -23.01
C GLN A 536 12.95 -14.05 -21.88
N GLU A 537 14.25 -14.32 -22.08
CA GLU A 537 15.31 -13.99 -21.12
C GLU A 537 15.57 -12.48 -21.07
N LYS A 538 15.54 -11.78 -22.21
CA LYS A 538 15.72 -10.32 -22.28
C LYS A 538 14.60 -9.57 -21.55
N VAL A 539 13.33 -9.93 -21.73
CA VAL A 539 12.20 -9.33 -21.00
C VAL A 539 12.31 -9.63 -19.50
N ALA A 540 12.55 -10.89 -19.12
CA ALA A 540 12.67 -11.27 -17.70
C ALA A 540 13.83 -10.54 -16.98
N THR A 541 14.97 -10.37 -17.64
CA THR A 541 16.14 -9.70 -17.04
C THR A 541 16.07 -8.18 -17.09
N ALA A 542 15.37 -7.58 -18.06
CA ALA A 542 15.08 -6.15 -18.09
C ALA A 542 14.08 -5.75 -17.00
N CYS A 543 13.01 -6.54 -16.83
CA CYS A 543 11.93 -6.32 -15.86
C CYS A 543 12.22 -6.85 -14.45
N ASP A 544 13.45 -7.32 -14.16
CA ASP A 544 13.87 -7.74 -12.83
C ASP A 544 14.01 -6.54 -11.87
N CYS A 545 13.18 -6.55 -10.84
CA CYS A 545 13.09 -5.60 -9.76
C CYS A 545 13.73 -6.05 -8.44
N SER A 546 14.47 -7.17 -8.41
CA SER A 546 15.18 -7.66 -7.21
C SER A 546 16.02 -6.60 -6.48
N PHE A 547 16.59 -5.64 -7.22
CA PHE A 547 17.32 -4.48 -6.69
C PHE A 547 16.50 -3.62 -5.71
N PHE A 548 15.16 -3.68 -5.77
CA PHE A 548 14.27 -2.88 -4.95
C PHE A 548 14.29 -3.29 -3.45
N TYR A 549 14.74 -4.51 -3.13
CA TYR A 549 14.95 -4.98 -1.75
C TYR A 549 15.81 -4.03 -0.90
N TRP A 550 16.87 -3.47 -1.50
CA TRP A 550 17.77 -2.52 -0.83
C TRP A 550 17.16 -1.10 -0.70
N HIS A 551 16.08 -0.81 -1.43
CA HIS A 551 15.42 0.51 -1.48
C HIS A 551 14.03 0.53 -0.88
N ARG A 552 13.61 -0.55 -0.21
CA ARG A 552 12.28 -0.73 0.41
C ARG A 552 11.86 0.35 1.41
N VAL A 553 12.80 1.16 1.90
CA VAL A 553 12.56 2.41 2.66
C VAL A 553 11.67 3.42 1.88
N THR A 554 11.56 3.26 0.55
CA THR A 554 10.61 4.01 -0.29
C THR A 554 9.15 3.59 -0.13
N LEU A 555 8.86 2.35 0.29
CA LEU A 555 7.50 1.78 0.34
C LEU A 555 6.51 2.58 1.21
N PRO A 556 6.86 3.06 2.43
CA PRO A 556 5.91 3.85 3.24
C PRO A 556 5.49 5.14 2.55
N THR A 557 6.38 5.78 1.78
CA THR A 557 6.08 7.00 1.01
C THR A 557 5.15 6.69 -0.16
N TYR A 558 5.29 5.52 -0.78
CA TYR A 558 4.41 5.04 -1.84
C TYR A 558 3.01 4.72 -1.33
N PHE A 559 2.89 3.86 -0.31
CA PHE A 559 1.59 3.44 0.24
C PHE A 559 0.81 4.62 0.84
N ALA A 560 1.49 5.54 1.55
CA ALA A 560 0.86 6.76 2.06
C ALA A 560 0.29 7.63 0.93
N ASN A 561 1.00 7.77 -0.20
CA ASN A 561 0.49 8.54 -1.33
C ASN A 561 -0.64 7.82 -2.06
N LEU A 562 -0.54 6.50 -2.26
CA LEU A 562 -1.59 5.68 -2.90
C LEU A 562 -2.92 5.84 -2.14
N TYR A 563 -2.85 5.86 -0.80
CA TYR A 563 -3.97 6.20 0.07
C TYR A 563 -4.44 7.66 -0.08
N GLU A 564 -3.55 8.65 0.05
CA GLU A 564 -3.89 10.08 -0.08
C GLU A 564 -4.62 10.43 -1.39
N SER A 565 -4.27 9.74 -2.49
CA SER A 565 -4.79 10.02 -3.84
C SER A 565 -5.93 9.11 -4.31
N LYS A 566 -6.42 8.18 -3.48
CA LYS A 566 -7.51 7.22 -3.81
C LYS A 566 -7.30 6.46 -5.14
N MET A 567 -6.06 6.05 -5.43
CA MET A 567 -5.72 5.43 -6.72
C MET A 567 -6.24 3.99 -6.84
N ASP A 568 -6.62 3.62 -8.05
CA ASP A 568 -7.14 2.32 -8.45
C ASP A 568 -6.25 1.14 -8.04
N PHE A 569 -6.86 0.16 -7.37
CA PHE A 569 -6.19 -0.96 -6.69
C PHE A 569 -5.35 -1.85 -7.61
N HIS A 570 -5.68 -1.90 -8.91
CA HIS A 570 -4.92 -2.64 -9.93
C HIS A 570 -3.44 -2.23 -9.99
N ARG A 571 -3.10 -0.97 -9.65
CA ARG A 571 -1.71 -0.49 -9.59
C ARG A 571 -0.87 -1.19 -8.51
N LEU A 572 -1.52 -1.60 -7.42
CA LEU A 572 -0.88 -2.28 -6.29
C LEU A 572 -0.35 -3.67 -6.69
N MET A 573 -1.01 -4.35 -7.64
CA MET A 573 -0.58 -5.66 -8.15
C MET A 573 0.81 -5.59 -8.80
N TYR A 574 1.08 -4.53 -9.58
CA TYR A 574 2.41 -4.30 -10.16
C TYR A 574 3.48 -4.06 -9.10
N MET A 575 3.16 -3.36 -8.01
CA MET A 575 4.08 -3.17 -6.89
C MET A 575 4.33 -4.48 -6.10
N PHE A 576 3.31 -5.32 -5.89
CA PHE A 576 3.51 -6.63 -5.26
C PHE A 576 4.35 -7.58 -6.13
N CYS A 577 4.15 -7.59 -7.45
CA CYS A 577 5.04 -8.33 -8.36
C CYS A 577 6.45 -7.72 -8.41
N ALA A 578 6.55 -6.40 -8.20
CA ALA A 578 7.71 -5.64 -7.72
C ALA A 578 8.55 -6.35 -6.65
N LEU A 579 7.84 -6.73 -5.59
CA LEU A 579 8.37 -7.28 -4.35
C LEU A 579 8.55 -8.81 -4.44
N ARG A 580 7.77 -9.52 -5.27
CA ARG A 580 7.95 -10.97 -5.53
C ARG A 580 9.33 -11.28 -6.11
N ASP A 581 9.83 -10.47 -7.05
CA ASP A 581 11.19 -10.60 -7.59
C ASP A 581 12.27 -10.62 -6.48
N CYS A 582 12.06 -9.83 -5.41
CA CYS A 582 12.98 -9.79 -4.27
C CYS A 582 12.98 -11.13 -3.51
N ALA A 583 11.80 -11.76 -3.33
CA ALA A 583 11.66 -13.04 -2.64
C ALA A 583 12.33 -14.21 -3.40
N VAL A 584 12.30 -14.21 -4.73
CA VAL A 584 12.97 -15.24 -5.57
C VAL A 584 14.49 -15.27 -5.33
N VAL A 585 15.11 -14.13 -5.00
CA VAL A 585 16.53 -14.07 -4.60
C VAL A 585 16.72 -14.54 -3.15
N MET A 586 15.79 -14.23 -2.24
CA MET A 586 15.85 -14.67 -0.84
C MET A 586 15.81 -16.20 -0.71
N GLU A 587 15.06 -16.89 -1.56
CA GLU A 587 14.94 -18.35 -1.54
C GLU A 587 16.25 -19.08 -1.87
N ARG A 588 17.22 -18.39 -2.47
CA ARG A 588 18.57 -18.92 -2.74
C ARG A 588 19.54 -18.77 -1.55
N THR A 589 19.15 -18.06 -0.49
CA THR A 589 20.07 -17.71 0.60
C THR A 589 20.38 -18.90 1.52
N LYS A 590 21.67 -19.19 1.67
CA LYS A 590 22.20 -20.36 2.43
C LYS A 590 22.75 -20.02 3.81
N HIS A 591 22.65 -18.76 4.25
CA HIS A 591 23.22 -18.29 5.52
C HIS A 591 22.29 -18.45 6.74
N ASN A 592 21.00 -18.72 6.50
CA ASN A 592 20.00 -19.02 7.53
C ASN A 592 19.70 -20.52 7.56
N SER A 593 19.13 -21.01 8.66
CA SER A 593 18.69 -22.41 8.81
C SER A 593 17.59 -22.83 7.82
N SER A 594 16.83 -21.86 7.28
CA SER A 594 15.94 -22.01 6.13
C SER A 594 15.85 -20.67 5.39
N PRO A 595 15.79 -20.63 4.04
CA PRO A 595 15.54 -19.40 3.29
C PRO A 595 14.22 -18.71 3.69
N GLN A 596 13.25 -19.48 4.19
CA GLN A 596 11.97 -18.99 4.69
C GLN A 596 12.11 -17.97 5.84
N VAL A 597 13.20 -18.02 6.61
CA VAL A 597 13.45 -17.07 7.71
C VAL A 597 13.61 -15.64 7.19
N LEU A 598 14.31 -15.47 6.06
CA LEU A 598 14.51 -14.16 5.44
C LEU A 598 13.23 -13.68 4.74
N LYS A 599 12.54 -14.58 4.04
CA LYS A 599 11.25 -14.31 3.39
C LYS A 599 10.21 -13.84 4.40
N ALA A 600 9.96 -14.61 5.47
CA ALA A 600 9.01 -14.25 6.53
C ALA A 600 9.37 -12.95 7.28
N ALA A 601 10.67 -12.63 7.40
CA ALA A 601 11.10 -11.35 7.98
C ALA A 601 10.78 -10.16 7.05
N PHE A 602 11.01 -10.31 5.74
CA PHE A 602 10.66 -9.31 4.73
C PHE A 602 9.15 -9.15 4.58
N ASP A 603 8.40 -10.26 4.52
CA ASP A 603 6.93 -10.25 4.47
C ASP A 603 6.36 -9.51 5.69
N LYS A 604 6.89 -9.77 6.90
CA LYS A 604 6.52 -9.04 8.11
C LYS A 604 6.86 -7.54 8.05
N GLU A 605 7.99 -7.16 7.47
CA GLU A 605 8.39 -5.75 7.29
C GLU A 605 7.40 -5.03 6.35
N VAL A 606 7.13 -5.61 5.17
CA VAL A 606 6.19 -5.07 4.17
C VAL A 606 4.76 -4.98 4.72
N CYS A 607 4.30 -6.04 5.39
CA CYS A 607 2.96 -6.07 6.00
C CYS A 607 2.86 -5.10 7.19
N GLY A 608 3.95 -4.81 7.90
CA GLY A 608 4.00 -3.77 8.93
C GLY A 608 3.69 -2.38 8.37
N TYR A 609 4.29 -2.01 7.23
CA TYR A 609 4.02 -0.73 6.58
C TYR A 609 2.54 -0.59 6.13
N LEU A 610 1.92 -1.68 5.68
CA LEU A 610 0.49 -1.72 5.35
C LEU A 610 -0.38 -1.62 6.62
N ASN A 611 -0.15 -2.49 7.61
CA ASN A 611 -0.99 -2.61 8.80
C ASN A 611 -0.86 -1.43 9.78
N GLU A 612 0.36 -1.12 10.22
CA GLU A 612 0.58 -0.19 11.33
C GLU A 612 0.52 1.28 10.90
N GLN A 613 0.98 1.60 9.69
CA GLN A 613 0.99 2.99 9.20
C GLN A 613 -0.19 3.32 8.28
N THR A 614 -0.70 2.35 7.50
CA THR A 614 -1.82 2.62 6.58
C THR A 614 -3.16 2.30 7.26
N PHE A 615 -3.44 1.04 7.63
CA PHE A 615 -4.74 0.63 8.18
C PHE A 615 -5.08 1.24 9.56
N TYR A 616 -4.10 1.42 10.46
CA TYR A 616 -4.38 2.03 11.77
C TYR A 616 -4.77 3.53 11.64
N ASN A 617 -4.04 4.32 10.85
CA ASN A 617 -4.38 5.72 10.61
C ASN A 617 -5.71 5.85 9.81
N LEU A 618 -5.97 4.93 8.88
CA LEU A 618 -7.23 4.81 8.13
C LEU A 618 -8.47 4.77 9.04
N THR A 619 -8.51 3.82 9.98
CA THR A 619 -9.67 3.62 10.88
C THR A 619 -9.94 4.83 11.78
N THR A 620 -8.89 5.56 12.17
CA THR A 620 -9.00 6.76 13.01
C THR A 620 -9.38 8.05 12.27
N VAL A 621 -9.25 8.10 10.94
CA VAL A 621 -9.47 9.33 10.13
C VAL A 621 -10.71 9.24 9.24
N ALA A 622 -11.06 8.05 8.69
CA ALA A 622 -12.02 7.91 7.59
C ALA A 622 -13.17 6.89 7.86
N LEU A 623 -13.83 6.99 9.03
CA LEU A 623 -14.94 6.13 9.49
C LEU A 623 -16.12 5.91 8.50
N HIS A 624 -16.20 6.68 7.41
CA HIS A 624 -17.29 6.60 6.43
C HIS A 624 -17.07 5.55 5.31
N ASP A 625 -15.82 5.19 5.02
CA ASP A 625 -15.43 4.30 3.90
C ASP A 625 -15.14 2.85 4.38
N TRP A 626 -15.60 2.51 5.60
CA TRP A 626 -15.27 1.26 6.31
C TRP A 626 -15.64 -0.04 5.57
N LYS A 627 -16.67 -0.01 4.70
CA LYS A 627 -17.08 -1.18 3.90
C LYS A 627 -15.96 -1.59 2.93
N THR A 628 -15.39 -0.61 2.24
CA THR A 628 -14.26 -0.77 1.33
C THR A 628 -13.05 -1.39 2.05
N TYR A 629 -12.75 -0.91 3.28
CA TYR A 629 -11.64 -1.45 4.07
C TYR A 629 -11.92 -2.87 4.62
N GLY A 630 -13.18 -3.21 4.93
CA GLY A 630 -13.59 -4.58 5.27
C GLY A 630 -13.49 -5.55 4.10
N GLU A 631 -13.83 -5.10 2.89
CA GLU A 631 -13.69 -5.87 1.65
C GLU A 631 -12.21 -6.06 1.28
N MET A 632 -11.39 -5.01 1.39
CA MET A 632 -9.93 -5.09 1.25
C MET A 632 -9.30 -6.05 2.27
N ARG A 633 -9.70 -6.00 3.54
CA ARG A 633 -9.24 -6.93 4.59
C ARG A 633 -9.61 -8.38 4.24
N SER A 634 -10.83 -8.60 3.73
CA SER A 634 -11.29 -9.92 3.32
C SER A 634 -10.49 -10.47 2.13
N LEU A 635 -10.21 -9.64 1.11
CA LEU A 635 -9.32 -10.01 0.00
C LEU A 635 -7.87 -10.27 0.46
N ALA A 636 -7.34 -9.45 1.37
CA ALA A 636 -5.98 -9.60 1.89
C ALA A 636 -5.81 -10.90 2.70
N GLN A 637 -6.81 -11.25 3.51
CA GLN A 637 -6.88 -12.50 4.25
C GLN A 637 -7.01 -13.71 3.31
N HIS A 638 -7.87 -13.63 2.28
CA HIS A 638 -8.19 -14.73 1.37
C HIS A 638 -7.07 -15.00 0.34
N ASN A 639 -6.57 -13.97 -0.33
CA ASN A 639 -5.62 -14.13 -1.45
C ASN A 639 -4.15 -14.16 -0.99
N TYR A 640 -3.83 -13.58 0.17
CA TYR A 640 -2.46 -13.40 0.64
C TYR A 640 -2.22 -13.85 2.10
N GLY A 641 -3.23 -14.41 2.77
CA GLY A 641 -3.11 -14.91 4.15
C GLY A 641 -2.91 -13.83 5.23
N LEU A 642 -3.10 -12.54 4.89
CA LEU A 642 -2.68 -11.42 5.73
C LEU A 642 -3.67 -11.13 6.86
N ALA A 643 -3.23 -11.35 8.10
CA ALA A 643 -3.90 -10.85 9.29
C ALA A 643 -3.61 -9.34 9.47
N THR A 644 -4.66 -8.52 9.49
CA THR A 644 -4.57 -7.06 9.68
C THR A 644 -5.06 -6.65 11.08
N VAL A 645 -4.61 -5.51 11.60
CA VAL A 645 -5.08 -4.96 12.90
C VAL A 645 -6.58 -4.63 12.86
N GLU A 646 -7.30 -4.91 13.95
CA GLU A 646 -8.74 -4.62 14.11
C GLU A 646 -9.04 -3.13 14.40
N ASP A 647 -10.23 -2.70 14.00
CA ASP A 647 -10.77 -1.34 14.14
C ASP A 647 -11.07 -1.00 15.62
N HIS A 648 -10.10 -0.45 16.34
CA HIS A 648 -10.26 -0.05 17.74
C HIS A 648 -10.92 1.33 17.89
N LEU A 649 -12.17 1.38 18.36
CA LEU A 649 -12.77 2.62 18.85
C LEU A 649 -12.11 3.06 20.18
N PRO A 650 -11.68 4.33 20.34
CA PRO A 650 -11.05 4.78 21.57
C PRO A 650 -12.02 4.77 22.75
N SER A 651 -11.59 4.18 23.87
CA SER A 651 -12.39 3.99 25.08
C SER A 651 -12.61 5.31 25.86
N GLN A 652 -13.56 6.13 25.42
CA GLN A 652 -13.95 7.37 26.11
C GLN A 652 -15.20 7.17 27.00
N THR A 653 -15.22 7.84 28.16
CA THR A 653 -16.29 7.72 29.16
C THR A 653 -17.52 8.57 28.82
N LEU A 654 -18.69 7.93 28.82
CA LEU A 654 -20.00 8.53 28.49
C LEU A 654 -20.44 9.73 29.34
N GLU A 655 -19.81 9.98 30.50
CA GLU A 655 -20.17 11.11 31.38
C GLU A 655 -19.92 12.49 30.75
N GLN A 656 -19.18 12.57 29.63
CA GLN A 656 -18.92 13.80 28.86
C GLN A 656 -19.96 14.11 27.78
N TYR A 657 -21.04 13.33 27.64
CA TYR A 657 -22.03 13.46 26.56
C TYR A 657 -23.43 13.83 27.05
N LEU A 658 -24.25 14.41 26.16
CA LEU A 658 -25.67 14.73 26.34
C LEU A 658 -26.51 14.01 25.30
N TYR A 659 -27.66 13.45 25.71
CA TYR A 659 -28.58 12.74 24.82
C TYR A 659 -29.57 13.69 24.14
N ASN A 660 -29.77 13.51 22.83
CA ASN A 660 -30.86 14.07 22.04
C ASN A 660 -31.87 12.96 21.70
N LEU A 661 -33.09 13.10 22.21
CA LEU A 661 -34.14 12.08 22.11
C LEU A 661 -34.69 11.91 20.69
N ASN A 662 -34.84 13.03 19.97
CA ASN A 662 -35.48 13.08 18.67
C ASN A 662 -34.60 12.44 17.57
N ASN A 663 -33.33 12.82 17.55
CA ASN A 663 -32.37 12.32 16.55
C ASN A 663 -31.70 10.99 16.96
N GLN A 664 -31.82 10.59 18.24
CA GLN A 664 -31.10 9.46 18.83
C GLN A 664 -29.58 9.59 18.61
N ILE A 665 -29.03 10.71 19.09
CA ILE A 665 -27.62 11.07 19.00
C ILE A 665 -27.12 11.54 20.38
N PHE A 666 -25.92 11.14 20.78
CA PHE A 666 -25.17 11.78 21.85
C PHE A 666 -24.24 12.86 21.30
N VAL A 667 -24.13 14.00 21.98
CA VAL A 667 -23.21 15.09 21.62
C VAL A 667 -22.31 15.44 22.81
N GLU A 668 -21.02 15.65 22.54
CA GLU A 668 -20.00 16.05 23.53
C GLU A 668 -20.36 17.38 24.21
N GLN A 669 -20.25 17.46 25.54
CA GLN A 669 -20.62 18.64 26.34
C GLN A 669 -19.71 19.85 26.10
N SER A 670 -18.41 19.62 25.91
CA SER A 670 -17.43 20.66 25.63
C SER A 670 -16.14 20.05 25.10
N SER A 671 -15.70 20.50 23.93
CA SER A 671 -14.39 20.15 23.37
C SER A 671 -13.49 21.37 23.26
N ASN A 672 -12.17 21.16 23.30
CA ASN A 672 -11.20 22.20 22.91
C ASN A 672 -11.11 22.38 21.38
N ASN A 673 -11.73 21.46 20.61
CA ASN A 673 -11.76 21.47 19.16
C ASN A 673 -12.81 22.43 18.60
N LYS A 674 -12.69 22.77 17.30
CA LYS A 674 -13.69 23.59 16.56
C LYS A 674 -15.03 22.87 16.33
N HIS A 675 -15.09 21.56 16.61
CA HIS A 675 -16.23 20.68 16.39
C HIS A 675 -16.48 19.85 17.66
N LEU A 676 -17.73 19.41 17.88
CA LEU A 676 -18.12 18.50 18.95
C LEU A 676 -18.32 17.10 18.38
N ASN A 677 -17.81 16.07 19.07
CA ASN A 677 -18.00 14.68 18.68
C ASN A 677 -19.46 14.24 18.87
N THR A 678 -19.91 13.32 18.02
CA THR A 678 -21.27 12.76 18.09
C THR A 678 -21.28 11.24 17.95
N ILE A 679 -22.13 10.57 18.75
CA ILE A 679 -22.36 9.13 18.68
C ILE A 679 -23.78 8.89 18.21
N ASN A 680 -23.95 8.11 17.15
CA ASN A 680 -25.25 7.80 16.53
C ASN A 680 -25.45 6.27 16.42
N ILE A 681 -26.66 5.87 16.03
CA ILE A 681 -27.05 4.46 15.87
C ILE A 681 -26.11 3.69 14.93
N ARG A 682 -25.60 4.31 13.85
CA ARG A 682 -24.69 3.65 12.90
C ARG A 682 -23.32 3.36 13.53
N HIS A 683 -22.80 4.25 14.37
CA HIS A 683 -21.53 4.03 15.07
C HIS A 683 -21.63 2.80 16.00
N ILE A 684 -22.76 2.63 16.71
CA ILE A 684 -22.97 1.46 17.57
C ILE A 684 -23.27 0.18 16.74
N ALA A 685 -24.06 0.28 15.67
CA ALA A 685 -24.30 -0.84 14.75
C ALA A 685 -23.00 -1.36 14.10
N ASN A 686 -22.05 -0.46 13.81
CA ASN A 686 -20.72 -0.82 13.33
C ASN A 686 -19.89 -1.50 14.42
N SER A 687 -19.86 -0.98 15.66
CA SER A 687 -19.15 -1.59 16.79
C SER A 687 -19.67 -3.00 17.13
N ILE A 688 -20.98 -3.23 17.03
CA ILE A 688 -21.59 -4.57 17.18
C ILE A 688 -21.20 -5.50 16.02
N ARG A 689 -20.95 -4.97 14.81
CA ARG A 689 -20.47 -5.74 13.67
C ARG A 689 -18.98 -6.10 13.76
N THR A 690 -18.15 -5.24 14.36
CA THR A 690 -16.69 -5.48 14.45
C THR A 690 -16.30 -6.44 15.56
N HIS A 691 -16.89 -6.34 16.76
CA HIS A 691 -16.52 -7.20 17.91
C HIS A 691 -17.68 -8.09 18.41
N GLY A 692 -18.75 -8.22 17.61
CA GLY A 692 -19.88 -9.11 17.86
C GLY A 692 -20.88 -8.66 18.93
N THR A 693 -21.94 -9.45 19.09
CA THR A 693 -23.03 -9.21 20.04
C THR A 693 -22.60 -9.26 21.51
N GLY A 694 -21.42 -9.83 21.81
CA GLY A 694 -20.83 -9.83 23.16
C GLY A 694 -20.62 -8.42 23.75
N ILE A 695 -20.41 -7.40 22.91
CA ILE A 695 -20.42 -5.99 23.34
C ILE A 695 -21.76 -5.59 23.95
N MET A 696 -22.88 -6.03 23.39
CA MET A 696 -24.21 -5.65 23.89
C MET A 696 -24.40 -6.14 25.33
N ASN A 697 -24.12 -7.42 25.58
CA ASN A 697 -24.22 -8.02 26.91
C ASN A 697 -23.26 -7.36 27.92
N THR A 698 -22.01 -7.13 27.52
CA THR A 698 -20.99 -6.48 28.36
C THR A 698 -21.38 -5.03 28.70
N THR A 699 -21.85 -4.27 27.72
CA THR A 699 -22.21 -2.85 27.88
C THR A 699 -23.53 -2.69 28.64
N VAL A 700 -24.50 -3.59 28.46
CA VAL A 700 -25.71 -3.65 29.29
C VAL A 700 -25.36 -4.00 30.74
N ASN A 701 -24.42 -4.91 31.00
CA ASN A 701 -23.94 -5.21 32.36
C ASN A 701 -23.25 -4.00 33.01
N PHE A 702 -22.31 -3.33 32.32
CA PHE A 702 -21.71 -2.09 32.84
C PHE A 702 -22.76 -0.98 33.08
N THR A 703 -23.75 -0.85 32.18
CA THR A 703 -24.83 0.13 32.36
C THR A 703 -25.77 -0.25 33.51
N TYR A 704 -26.03 -1.54 33.74
CA TYR A 704 -26.75 -2.06 34.90
C TYR A 704 -26.01 -1.72 36.20
N GLN A 705 -24.68 -1.92 36.25
CA GLN A 705 -23.86 -1.57 37.41
C GLN A 705 -23.81 -0.05 37.66
N PHE A 706 -23.73 0.75 36.60
CA PHE A 706 -23.81 2.22 36.67
C PHE A 706 -25.18 2.67 37.21
N LEU A 707 -26.28 2.17 36.63
CA LEU A 707 -27.63 2.45 37.09
C LEU A 707 -27.82 2.05 38.55
N ARG A 708 -27.38 0.85 38.96
CA ARG A 708 -27.42 0.41 40.37
C ARG A 708 -26.72 1.40 41.32
N LYS A 709 -25.54 1.92 40.94
CA LYS A 709 -24.82 2.94 41.72
C LYS A 709 -25.58 4.28 41.76
N LYS A 710 -26.08 4.79 40.63
CA LYS A 710 -26.84 6.06 40.59
C LYS A 710 -28.21 5.94 41.30
N PHE A 711 -28.89 4.80 41.22
CA PHE A 711 -30.16 4.52 41.93
C PHE A 711 -29.99 4.41 43.45
N PHE A 712 -28.84 3.93 43.95
CA PHE A 712 -28.53 3.95 45.37
C PHE A 712 -28.48 5.41 45.90
N ILE A 713 -27.77 6.29 45.19
CA ILE A 713 -27.69 7.73 45.50
C ILE A 713 -29.08 8.39 45.42
N PHE A 714 -29.89 8.03 44.41
CA PHE A 714 -31.27 8.51 44.28
C PHE A 714 -32.15 8.11 45.47
N SER A 715 -32.02 6.86 45.95
CA SER A 715 -32.74 6.37 47.13
C SER A 715 -32.31 7.10 48.40
N GLN A 716 -31.01 7.36 48.57
CA GLN A 716 -30.48 8.16 49.69
C GLN A 716 -31.06 9.59 49.67
N PHE A 717 -31.05 10.26 48.52
CA PHE A 717 -31.60 11.62 48.37
C PHE A 717 -33.10 11.70 48.70
N MET A 718 -33.88 10.70 48.28
CA MET A 718 -35.31 10.61 48.60
C MET A 718 -35.59 10.20 50.06
N PHE A 719 -34.59 9.70 50.79
CA PHE A 719 -34.69 9.33 52.21
C PHE A 719 -34.32 10.49 53.15
N ASP A 720 -33.52 11.45 52.69
CA ASP A 720 -33.08 12.65 53.43
C ASP A 720 -34.25 13.39 54.09
N GLU A 721 -34.21 13.57 55.41
CA GLU A 721 -35.29 14.20 56.18
C GLU A 721 -35.55 15.67 55.80
N HIS A 722 -34.57 16.42 55.32
CA HIS A 722 -34.77 17.79 54.85
C HIS A 722 -35.56 17.83 53.52
N ILE A 723 -35.48 16.78 52.70
CA ILE A 723 -36.26 16.63 51.46
C ILE A 723 -37.63 16.01 51.77
N LYS A 724 -37.61 14.83 52.39
CA LYS A 724 -38.77 14.00 52.78
C LYS A 724 -39.79 14.77 53.63
N SER A 725 -39.35 15.50 54.66
CA SER A 725 -40.26 16.29 55.51
C SER A 725 -40.91 17.48 54.79
N ARG A 726 -40.33 17.97 53.69
CA ARG A 726 -40.92 19.02 52.84
C ARG A 726 -41.93 18.42 51.86
N LEU A 727 -41.57 17.32 51.18
CA LEU A 727 -42.50 16.59 50.30
C LEU A 727 -43.77 16.17 51.05
N ILE A 728 -43.65 15.65 52.29
CA ILE A 728 -44.82 15.28 53.12
C ILE A 728 -45.71 16.48 53.46
N LYS A 729 -45.14 17.70 53.62
CA LYS A 729 -45.92 18.92 53.86
C LYS A 729 -46.68 19.39 52.62
N ASP A 730 -46.09 19.29 51.44
CA ASP A 730 -46.78 19.61 50.18
C ASP A 730 -47.81 18.52 49.78
N ILE A 731 -47.54 17.24 50.04
CA ILE A 731 -48.52 16.13 49.91
C ILE A 731 -49.79 16.42 50.73
N ARG A 732 -49.63 16.79 52.00
CA ARG A 732 -50.75 17.08 52.90
C ARG A 732 -51.56 18.27 52.38
N TYR A 733 -50.90 19.39 52.08
CA TYR A 733 -51.56 20.58 51.58
C TYR A 733 -52.31 20.34 50.25
N PHE A 734 -51.73 19.59 49.31
CA PHE A 734 -52.39 19.26 48.04
C PHE A 734 -53.67 18.44 48.25
N ARG A 735 -53.66 17.48 49.19
CA ARG A 735 -54.85 16.70 49.56
C ARG A 735 -55.90 17.55 50.27
N GLU A 736 -55.48 18.37 51.25
CA GLU A 736 -56.35 19.25 52.04
C GLU A 736 -57.04 20.33 51.20
N ASN A 737 -56.36 20.86 50.17
CA ASN A 737 -56.85 22.00 49.38
C ASN A 737 -57.33 21.60 47.97
N LYS A 738 -57.51 20.29 47.72
CA LYS A 738 -57.82 19.73 46.39
C LYS A 738 -59.05 20.37 45.72
N ALA A 739 -60.06 20.77 46.49
CA ALA A 739 -61.26 21.45 46.01
C ALA A 739 -61.04 22.94 45.67
N GLN A 740 -60.17 23.65 46.38
CA GLN A 740 -59.87 25.08 46.12
C GLN A 740 -58.88 25.28 44.96
N LEU A 741 -58.08 24.27 44.65
CA LEU A 741 -57.02 24.31 43.64
C LEU A 741 -57.44 23.74 42.27
N GLU A 742 -58.71 23.40 42.06
CA GLU A 742 -59.20 22.70 40.85
C GLU A 742 -58.42 21.40 40.55
N GLN A 743 -57.97 20.70 41.60
CA GLN A 743 -57.03 19.56 41.54
C GLN A 743 -55.63 19.85 40.96
N LYS A 744 -55.25 21.11 40.69
CA LYS A 744 -53.97 21.50 40.10
C LYS A 744 -52.89 21.75 41.16
N TYR A 745 -51.64 21.37 40.88
CA TYR A 745 -50.50 21.67 41.77
C TYR A 745 -49.99 23.11 41.59
N SER A 746 -49.89 23.86 42.69
CA SER A 746 -49.58 25.31 42.65
C SER A 746 -48.13 25.62 42.25
N TYR A 747 -47.96 26.41 41.17
CA TYR A 747 -46.65 26.90 40.72
C TYR A 747 -45.85 27.61 41.82
N GLU A 748 -46.50 28.45 42.63
CA GLU A 748 -45.82 29.16 43.72
C GLU A 748 -45.20 28.22 44.74
N ARG A 749 -45.81 27.05 45.00
CA ARG A 749 -45.26 26.07 45.94
C ARG A 749 -44.03 25.37 45.37
N ALA A 750 -44.05 24.99 44.09
CA ALA A 750 -42.87 24.45 43.42
C ALA A 750 -41.69 25.45 43.42
N ASP A 751 -41.97 26.73 43.18
CA ASP A 751 -40.98 27.82 43.26
C ASP A 751 -40.46 28.05 44.70
N LYS A 752 -41.36 28.10 45.70
CA LYS A 752 -41.01 28.22 47.12
C LYS A 752 -40.20 27.00 47.61
N PHE A 753 -40.46 25.80 47.11
CA PHE A 753 -39.69 24.58 47.39
C PHE A 753 -38.27 24.67 46.80
N ASN A 754 -38.13 25.05 45.52
CA ASN A 754 -36.84 25.23 44.84
C ASN A 754 -35.97 26.29 45.57
N LYS A 755 -36.53 27.49 45.80
CA LYS A 755 -35.88 28.56 46.58
C LYS A 755 -35.58 28.14 48.04
N GLY A 756 -36.43 27.29 48.63
CA GLY A 756 -36.23 26.74 49.96
C GLY A 756 -35.08 25.73 50.06
N ILE A 757 -34.75 25.00 49.00
CA ILE A 757 -33.59 24.08 48.97
C ILE A 757 -32.30 24.83 48.66
N ARG A 758 -32.32 25.86 47.78
CA ARG A 758 -31.15 26.74 47.57
C ARG A 758 -30.66 27.45 48.85
N LYS A 759 -31.49 27.54 49.89
CA LYS A 759 -31.12 28.05 51.23
C LYS A 759 -30.45 27.03 52.16
N LEU A 760 -30.36 25.75 51.79
CA LEU A 760 -29.67 24.71 52.59
C LEU A 760 -28.15 24.69 52.40
N GLY A 761 -27.63 25.41 51.40
CA GLY A 761 -26.22 25.46 51.05
C GLY A 761 -25.99 25.29 49.54
N LEU A 762 -24.78 25.64 49.11
CA LEU A 762 -24.23 25.34 47.79
C LEU A 762 -22.95 24.54 47.97
N THR A 763 -22.64 23.66 47.02
CA THR A 763 -21.36 22.93 46.97
C THR A 763 -20.23 23.83 46.45
N PRO A 764 -18.95 23.39 46.50
CA PRO A 764 -17.82 24.20 46.02
C PRO A 764 -17.97 24.70 44.57
N ASP A 765 -18.64 23.91 43.72
CA ASP A 765 -18.92 24.23 42.32
C ASP A 765 -20.12 25.19 42.12
N GLY A 766 -20.71 25.70 43.20
CA GLY A 766 -21.86 26.60 43.18
C GLY A 766 -23.22 25.92 42.90
N LEU A 767 -23.28 24.60 42.93
CA LEU A 767 -24.51 23.82 42.70
C LEU A 767 -25.33 23.67 43.98
N SER A 768 -26.66 23.70 43.89
CA SER A 768 -27.54 23.33 44.99
C SER A 768 -27.90 21.83 44.95
N TYR A 769 -28.43 21.31 46.06
CA TYR A 769 -28.89 19.92 46.15
C TYR A 769 -29.92 19.52 45.08
N LEU A 770 -30.77 20.46 44.60
CA LEU A 770 -31.67 20.19 43.48
C LEU A 770 -30.94 20.10 42.13
N ASP A 771 -29.90 20.91 41.91
CA ASP A 771 -29.11 20.86 40.68
C ASP A 771 -28.34 19.53 40.58
N GLN A 772 -27.82 19.03 41.70
CA GLN A 772 -27.22 17.70 41.79
C GLN A 772 -28.23 16.57 41.53
N PHE A 773 -29.44 16.65 42.09
CA PHE A 773 -30.48 15.65 41.85
C PHE A 773 -31.02 15.69 40.41
N ARG A 774 -31.12 16.89 39.79
CA ARG A 774 -31.39 17.05 38.35
C ARG A 774 -30.31 16.37 37.52
N MET A 775 -29.02 16.60 37.80
CA MET A 775 -27.91 15.93 37.12
C MET A 775 -27.97 14.41 37.31
N LEU A 776 -28.30 13.90 38.50
CA LEU A 776 -28.47 12.47 38.75
C LEU A 776 -29.56 11.85 37.87
N ILE A 777 -30.70 12.54 37.71
CA ILE A 777 -31.79 12.13 36.82
C ILE A 777 -31.37 12.21 35.35
N SER A 778 -30.66 13.26 34.91
CA SER A 778 -30.09 13.33 33.56
C SER A 778 -29.11 12.18 33.28
N HIS A 779 -28.26 11.80 34.24
CA HIS A 779 -27.35 10.65 34.09
C HIS A 779 -28.09 9.31 33.98
N ILE A 780 -29.17 9.10 34.76
CA ILE A 780 -30.02 7.91 34.66
C ILE A 780 -30.71 7.85 33.29
N GLY A 781 -31.26 8.97 32.81
CA GLY A 781 -31.90 9.02 31.50
C GLY A 781 -30.93 8.95 30.31
N ASN A 782 -29.72 9.51 30.42
CA ASN A 782 -28.65 9.32 29.43
C ASN A 782 -28.25 7.84 29.35
N ALA A 783 -28.11 7.15 30.49
CA ALA A 783 -27.84 5.71 30.50
C ALA A 783 -28.96 4.90 29.81
N MET A 784 -30.23 5.24 30.04
CA MET A 784 -31.36 4.62 29.32
C MET A 784 -31.38 4.96 27.81
N GLY A 785 -31.04 6.20 27.45
CA GLY A 785 -30.85 6.63 26.06
C GLY A 785 -29.72 5.87 25.35
N TYR A 786 -28.69 5.48 26.09
CA TYR A 786 -27.57 4.67 25.61
C TYR A 786 -27.97 3.20 25.41
N VAL A 787 -28.64 2.57 26.38
CA VAL A 787 -29.22 1.22 26.21
C VAL A 787 -30.19 1.18 25.02
N ARG A 788 -31.02 2.22 24.85
CA ARG A 788 -31.88 2.38 23.67
C ARG A 788 -31.06 2.48 22.38
N MET A 789 -29.99 3.27 22.35
CA MET A 789 -29.15 3.39 21.15
C MET A 789 -28.42 2.07 20.82
N ILE A 790 -28.02 1.28 21.83
CA ILE A 790 -27.47 -0.07 21.65
C ILE A 790 -28.53 -1.02 21.10
N ARG A 791 -29.76 -1.01 21.63
CA ARG A 791 -30.88 -1.82 21.10
C ARG A 791 -31.18 -1.45 19.64
N SER A 792 -31.24 -0.15 19.32
CA SER A 792 -31.42 0.33 17.94
C SER A 792 -30.23 -0.02 17.04
N GLY A 793 -28.99 0.02 17.56
CA GLY A 793 -27.79 -0.36 16.81
C GLY A 793 -27.72 -1.87 16.54
N GLY A 794 -28.11 -2.69 17.51
CA GLY A 794 -28.24 -4.13 17.38
C GLY A 794 -29.32 -4.50 16.36
N LEU A 795 -30.50 -3.90 16.45
CA LEU A 795 -31.57 -4.08 15.45
C LEU A 795 -31.14 -3.62 14.05
N HIS A 796 -30.44 -2.50 13.92
CA HIS A 796 -29.89 -2.03 12.64
C HIS A 796 -28.79 -2.97 12.11
N CYS A 797 -28.02 -3.64 12.98
CA CYS A 797 -27.06 -4.66 12.55
C CYS A 797 -27.78 -5.94 12.08
N CYS A 798 -28.77 -6.40 12.85
CA CYS A 798 -29.60 -7.56 12.54
C CYS A 798 -30.50 -7.35 11.31
N SER A 799 -30.84 -6.11 10.95
CA SER A 799 -31.67 -5.79 9.77
C SER A 799 -31.10 -6.31 8.45
N ASN A 800 -29.79 -6.58 8.37
CA ASN A 800 -29.12 -7.17 7.20
C ASN A 800 -28.98 -8.71 7.30
N ALA A 801 -29.42 -9.32 8.41
CA ALA A 801 -29.49 -10.77 8.60
C ALA A 801 -30.95 -11.27 8.64
N ILE A 802 -31.88 -10.42 9.09
CA ILE A 802 -33.34 -10.65 9.12
C ILE A 802 -33.91 -10.93 7.73
N CYS A 803 -33.29 -10.45 6.65
CA CYS A 803 -33.68 -10.78 5.27
C CYS A 803 -33.49 -12.27 4.89
N PHE A 804 -32.88 -13.09 5.76
CA PHE A 804 -32.80 -14.55 5.62
C PHE A 804 -33.77 -15.30 6.54
N VAL A 805 -34.56 -14.60 7.36
CA VAL A 805 -35.59 -15.18 8.23
C VAL A 805 -36.95 -15.03 7.53
N PRO A 806 -37.68 -16.12 7.21
CA PRO A 806 -38.90 -16.02 6.38
C PRO A 806 -40.07 -15.25 7.02
N ASP A 807 -40.23 -15.36 8.33
CA ASP A 807 -41.26 -14.66 9.11
C ASP A 807 -40.67 -14.13 10.43
N LEU A 808 -41.22 -13.02 10.94
CA LEU A 808 -40.81 -12.37 12.18
C LEU A 808 -41.83 -12.54 13.31
N GLU A 809 -43.02 -13.04 13.03
CA GLU A 809 -44.07 -13.26 14.03
C GLU A 809 -44.05 -14.69 14.59
N ASP A 810 -43.53 -15.67 13.85
CA ASP A 810 -43.35 -17.06 14.30
C ASP A 810 -41.95 -17.61 13.91
N ILE A 811 -40.97 -17.45 14.81
CA ILE A 811 -39.59 -17.90 14.60
C ILE A 811 -39.45 -19.37 15.01
N VAL A 812 -39.56 -20.27 14.03
CA VAL A 812 -39.38 -21.71 14.22
C VAL A 812 -37.96 -22.03 14.72
N CYS A 813 -37.83 -22.92 15.71
CA CYS A 813 -36.54 -23.37 16.23
C CYS A 813 -35.78 -24.17 15.17
N PHE A 814 -34.62 -23.66 14.73
CA PHE A 814 -33.83 -24.32 13.70
C PHE A 814 -33.19 -25.62 14.20
N GLU A 815 -32.87 -25.72 15.51
CA GLU A 815 -32.33 -26.94 16.10
C GLU A 815 -33.29 -28.13 15.95
N ASP A 816 -34.58 -27.92 16.20
CA ASP A 816 -35.59 -28.98 16.13
C ASP A 816 -35.91 -29.38 14.68
N LEU A 817 -36.00 -28.42 13.75
CA LEU A 817 -36.06 -28.71 12.32
C LEU A 817 -34.86 -29.55 11.84
N CYS A 818 -33.65 -29.26 12.33
CA CYS A 818 -32.45 -30.03 12.00
C CYS A 818 -32.42 -31.44 12.61
N LYS A 819 -33.21 -31.71 13.67
CA LYS A 819 -33.42 -33.06 14.22
C LYS A 819 -34.46 -33.83 13.42
N GLU A 820 -35.56 -33.19 13.04
CA GLU A 820 -36.66 -33.81 12.28
C GLU A 820 -36.20 -34.25 10.87
N GLU A 821 -35.42 -33.41 10.16
CA GLU A 821 -34.80 -33.75 8.87
C GLU A 821 -33.53 -34.64 9.01
N GLY A 822 -33.19 -35.10 10.21
CA GLY A 822 -32.08 -36.03 10.45
C GLY A 822 -30.68 -35.49 10.07
N LEU A 823 -30.50 -34.18 10.06
CA LEU A 823 -29.27 -33.53 9.61
C LEU A 823 -28.10 -33.78 10.59
N SER A 824 -26.88 -33.74 10.05
CA SER A 824 -25.65 -34.07 10.80
C SER A 824 -25.47 -33.28 12.11
N ASN A 825 -24.82 -33.89 13.11
CA ASN A 825 -24.59 -33.31 14.44
C ASN A 825 -23.92 -31.92 14.40
N SER A 826 -23.05 -31.66 13.41
CA SER A 826 -22.44 -30.34 13.19
C SER A 826 -23.44 -29.28 12.72
N CYS A 827 -24.45 -29.69 11.95
CA CYS A 827 -25.55 -28.82 11.51
C CYS A 827 -26.51 -28.53 12.68
N GLN A 828 -26.90 -29.55 13.45
CA GLN A 828 -27.69 -29.37 14.68
C GLN A 828 -26.96 -28.45 15.70
N ALA A 829 -25.65 -28.63 15.90
CA ALA A 829 -24.86 -27.77 16.78
C ALA A 829 -24.69 -26.33 16.24
N ALA A 830 -24.78 -26.11 14.92
CA ALA A 830 -24.82 -24.79 14.32
C ALA A 830 -26.21 -24.14 14.48
N ALA A 831 -27.28 -24.92 14.34
CA ALA A 831 -28.66 -24.47 14.52
C ALA A 831 -28.96 -24.07 15.98
N HIS A 832 -28.59 -24.89 16.97
CA HIS A 832 -28.64 -24.53 18.39
C HIS A 832 -27.89 -23.20 18.69
N ARG A 833 -26.74 -22.97 18.03
CA ARG A 833 -26.00 -21.69 18.17
C ARG A 833 -26.72 -20.52 17.50
N LEU A 834 -27.39 -20.75 16.37
CA LEU A 834 -28.21 -19.74 15.69
C LEU A 834 -29.41 -19.33 16.55
N ASP A 835 -30.14 -20.30 17.10
CA ASP A 835 -31.27 -20.08 18.00
C ASP A 835 -30.85 -19.34 19.28
N GLN A 836 -29.69 -19.70 19.87
CA GLN A 836 -29.11 -18.94 20.99
C GLN A 836 -28.75 -17.50 20.62
N VAL A 837 -28.29 -17.22 19.40
CA VAL A 837 -28.00 -15.86 18.94
C VAL A 837 -29.28 -15.05 18.74
N LEU A 838 -30.35 -15.67 18.23
CA LEU A 838 -31.66 -15.03 18.08
C LEU A 838 -32.30 -14.68 19.42
N GLY A 839 -32.28 -15.60 20.40
CA GLY A 839 -32.91 -15.41 21.71
C GLY A 839 -32.31 -14.29 22.58
N ASN A 840 -31.05 -13.91 22.36
CA ASN A 840 -30.34 -12.90 23.17
C ASN A 840 -30.76 -11.43 22.91
N LEU A 841 -31.70 -11.17 22.00
CA LEU A 841 -32.07 -9.81 21.57
C LEU A 841 -33.07 -9.07 22.51
N LEU A 842 -33.64 -9.74 23.52
CA LEU A 842 -34.70 -9.20 24.38
C LEU A 842 -34.25 -8.99 25.84
N LEU A 843 -33.87 -7.76 26.18
CA LEU A 843 -33.29 -7.43 27.50
C LEU A 843 -33.89 -6.17 28.14
N VAL A 844 -35.19 -6.19 28.45
CA VAL A 844 -35.85 -5.19 29.33
C VAL A 844 -36.76 -5.90 30.34
N GLY A 845 -36.52 -5.69 31.64
CA GLY A 845 -37.39 -6.20 32.72
C GLY A 845 -36.73 -6.33 34.11
N VAL A 846 -35.40 -6.52 34.15
CA VAL A 846 -34.64 -6.96 35.35
C VAL A 846 -34.80 -6.06 36.58
N PHE A 847 -35.00 -4.74 36.43
CA PHE A 847 -35.05 -3.81 37.57
C PHE A 847 -36.40 -3.72 38.29
N ALA A 848 -37.51 -4.12 37.65
CA ALA A 848 -38.85 -3.89 38.20
C ALA A 848 -39.13 -4.54 39.58
N PRO A 849 -38.69 -5.78 39.88
CA PRO A 849 -38.99 -6.41 41.17
C PRO A 849 -38.32 -5.72 42.37
N VAL A 850 -37.09 -5.22 42.20
CA VAL A 850 -36.24 -4.76 43.31
C VAL A 850 -36.72 -3.42 43.89
N PHE A 851 -37.17 -2.50 43.04
CA PHE A 851 -37.67 -1.19 43.48
C PHE A 851 -39.13 -1.20 43.92
N ARG A 852 -39.87 -2.28 43.62
CA ARG A 852 -41.25 -2.50 44.05
C ARG A 852 -41.36 -3.27 45.38
N ASP A 853 -40.24 -3.63 46.02
CA ASP A 853 -40.21 -4.15 47.40
C ASP A 853 -40.89 -3.16 48.37
N PRO A 854 -41.88 -3.59 49.19
CA PRO A 854 -42.62 -2.73 50.11
C PRO A 854 -41.75 -1.99 51.14
N LYS A 855 -40.48 -2.39 51.37
CA LYS A 855 -39.53 -1.64 52.22
C LYS A 855 -39.21 -0.24 51.69
N ASN A 856 -39.31 0.00 50.38
CA ASN A 856 -38.91 1.26 49.74
C ASN A 856 -40.01 2.36 49.76
N MET A 857 -40.76 2.49 50.86
CA MET A 857 -41.94 3.37 50.94
C MET A 857 -41.65 4.85 50.63
N HIS A 858 -40.45 5.35 50.89
CA HIS A 858 -40.05 6.74 50.62
C HIS A 858 -40.09 7.09 49.12
N LEU A 859 -39.85 6.12 48.24
CA LEU A 859 -39.85 6.32 46.78
C LEU A 859 -41.24 6.59 46.21
N ARG A 860 -42.32 6.25 46.93
CA ARG A 860 -43.72 6.52 46.52
C ARG A 860 -44.06 8.01 46.39
N ASN A 861 -43.20 8.90 46.86
CA ASN A 861 -43.41 10.35 46.84
C ASN A 861 -42.70 11.07 45.66
N PHE A 862 -42.08 10.34 44.73
CA PHE A 862 -41.26 10.92 43.66
C PHE A 862 -42.07 11.83 42.71
N HIS A 863 -43.31 11.49 42.37
CA HIS A 863 -44.17 12.32 41.51
C HIS A 863 -44.32 13.78 41.98
N ILE A 864 -44.17 14.08 43.28
CA ILE A 864 -44.29 15.44 43.84
C ILE A 864 -42.97 16.21 43.92
N ILE A 865 -41.80 15.57 43.76
CA ILE A 865 -40.53 16.32 43.55
C ILE A 865 -40.32 16.72 42.08
N VAL A 866 -41.06 16.11 41.14
CA VAL A 866 -40.99 16.45 39.71
C VAL A 866 -41.36 17.92 39.41
N PRO A 867 -42.46 18.51 39.92
CA PRO A 867 -42.79 19.91 39.63
C PRO A 867 -41.68 20.92 40.02
N PRO A 868 -41.11 20.92 41.24
CA PRO A 868 -39.94 21.75 41.56
C PRO A 868 -38.73 21.50 40.65
N LEU A 869 -38.45 20.24 40.28
CA LEU A 869 -37.33 19.88 39.41
C LEU A 869 -37.50 20.40 37.97
N THR A 870 -38.72 20.44 37.43
CA THR A 870 -38.95 21.03 36.10
C THR A 870 -38.65 22.53 36.07
N ILE A 871 -38.92 23.28 37.15
CA ILE A 871 -38.52 24.69 37.27
C ILE A 871 -37.00 24.81 37.28
N ASN A 872 -36.32 24.00 38.10
CA ASN A 872 -34.86 23.98 38.19
C ASN A 872 -34.21 23.65 36.83
N PHE A 873 -34.76 22.69 36.08
CA PHE A 873 -34.31 22.35 34.73
C PHE A 873 -34.51 23.48 33.72
N VAL A 874 -35.66 24.15 33.69
CA VAL A 874 -35.92 25.25 32.75
C VAL A 874 -35.00 26.45 33.03
N GLU A 875 -34.76 26.80 34.29
CA GLU A 875 -33.77 27.82 34.66
C GLU A 875 -32.35 27.44 34.17
N HIS A 876 -31.97 26.16 34.29
CA HIS A 876 -30.67 25.67 33.83
C HIS A 876 -30.55 25.65 32.29
N SER A 877 -31.56 25.16 31.58
CA SER A 877 -31.61 25.09 30.11
C SER A 877 -31.40 26.49 29.49
N ILE A 878 -32.13 27.49 29.99
CA ILE A 878 -32.01 28.89 29.55
C ILE A 878 -30.59 29.40 29.82
N THR A 879 -30.04 29.13 31.00
CA THR A 879 -28.67 29.52 31.37
C THR A 879 -27.62 28.87 30.45
N CYS A 880 -27.79 27.62 30.04
CA CYS A 880 -26.90 26.91 29.11
C CYS A 880 -27.00 27.44 27.68
N LYS A 881 -28.21 27.73 27.20
CA LYS A 881 -28.46 28.35 25.88
C LYS A 881 -27.91 29.77 25.83
N GLU A 882 -28.05 30.55 26.91
CA GLU A 882 -27.43 31.87 27.05
C GLU A 882 -25.89 31.84 27.04
N LYS A 883 -25.25 30.76 27.49
CA LYS A 883 -23.78 30.65 27.43
C LYS A 883 -23.27 30.43 26.00
N MET A 884 -24.07 29.86 25.09
CA MET A 884 -23.63 29.60 23.72
C MET A 884 -23.31 30.88 22.93
N SER A 885 -23.91 32.02 23.29
CA SER A 885 -23.63 33.33 22.67
C SER A 885 -22.47 34.10 23.32
N LYS A 886 -21.86 33.57 24.40
CA LYS A 886 -20.80 34.22 25.17
C LYS A 886 -19.42 33.65 24.77
N LYS A 887 -18.35 34.45 24.89
CA LYS A 887 -16.99 34.04 24.48
C LYS A 887 -16.44 32.85 25.26
N ASN A 888 -16.85 32.67 26.52
CA ASN A 888 -16.57 31.47 27.30
C ASN A 888 -17.72 30.48 27.15
N LYS A 889 -17.45 29.32 26.53
CA LYS A 889 -18.42 28.27 26.21
C LYS A 889 -18.47 27.11 27.22
N VAL A 890 -17.72 27.18 28.33
CA VAL A 890 -17.68 26.10 29.32
C VAL A 890 -19.05 25.90 29.99
N GLY A 891 -19.59 24.67 29.84
CA GLY A 891 -20.93 24.32 30.29
C GLY A 891 -22.05 25.03 29.50
N ALA A 892 -21.88 25.18 28.18
CA ALA A 892 -22.91 25.65 27.26
C ALA A 892 -23.48 24.47 26.45
N ALA A 893 -24.79 24.23 26.54
CA ALA A 893 -25.47 23.07 25.97
C ALA A 893 -26.74 23.48 25.23
N PHE A 894 -27.10 22.75 24.17
CA PHE A 894 -28.32 23.01 23.37
C PHE A 894 -29.46 22.00 23.63
N THR A 895 -29.14 20.78 24.08
CA THR A 895 -30.10 19.71 24.43
C THR A 895 -29.65 18.95 25.69
N ASP A 896 -30.60 18.56 26.54
CA ASP A 896 -30.45 17.72 27.75
C ASP A 896 -31.73 16.88 27.91
N ASP A 897 -32.10 16.11 26.88
CA ASP A 897 -33.31 15.26 26.91
C ASP A 897 -33.15 14.08 27.89
N GLY A 898 -31.91 13.81 28.35
CA GLY A 898 -31.62 12.86 29.42
C GLY A 898 -32.45 13.13 30.68
N PHE A 899 -32.71 14.39 31.03
CA PHE A 899 -33.57 14.71 32.17
C PHE A 899 -35.02 14.21 31.98
N ALA A 900 -35.60 14.42 30.80
CA ALA A 900 -36.96 13.99 30.48
C ALA A 900 -37.08 12.46 30.39
N MET A 901 -36.08 11.81 29.79
CA MET A 901 -35.97 10.35 29.75
C MET A 901 -35.83 9.76 31.17
N GLY A 902 -35.04 10.39 32.04
CA GLY A 902 -34.84 10.00 33.43
C GLY A 902 -36.12 10.08 34.27
N ILE A 903 -36.86 11.20 34.20
CA ILE A 903 -38.17 11.33 34.88
C ILE A 903 -39.13 10.24 34.39
N SER A 904 -39.24 10.06 33.08
CA SER A 904 -40.17 9.09 32.50
C SER A 904 -39.85 7.66 32.94
N TYR A 905 -38.58 7.27 32.91
CA TYR A 905 -38.14 5.94 33.34
C TYR A 905 -38.43 5.69 34.83
N ILE A 906 -38.14 6.66 35.69
CA ILE A 906 -38.35 6.54 37.14
C ILE A 906 -39.86 6.48 37.47
N LEU A 907 -40.71 7.26 36.78
CA LEU A 907 -42.16 7.19 36.94
C LEU A 907 -42.73 5.81 36.51
N LYS A 908 -42.24 5.22 35.41
CA LYS A 908 -42.61 3.84 35.02
C LYS A 908 -42.12 2.81 36.04
N LEU A 909 -40.86 2.89 36.47
CA LEU A 909 -40.25 1.93 37.38
C LEU A 909 -41.03 1.83 38.70
N LEU A 910 -41.43 3.00 39.23
CA LEU A 910 -42.16 3.15 40.48
C LEU A 910 -43.70 3.17 40.33
N ASP A 911 -44.23 2.97 39.12
CA ASP A 911 -45.66 2.96 38.75
C ASP A 911 -46.45 4.26 39.06
N GLN A 912 -45.78 5.41 39.08
CA GLN A 912 -46.34 6.70 39.56
C GLN A 912 -46.92 7.62 38.45
N TYR A 913 -47.38 7.06 37.33
CA TYR A 913 -47.90 7.89 36.23
C TYR A 913 -49.25 8.53 36.55
N GLU A 914 -50.17 7.79 37.18
CA GLU A 914 -51.51 8.31 37.48
C GLU A 914 -51.46 9.39 38.56
N GLU A 915 -50.65 9.21 39.61
CA GLU A 915 -50.47 10.25 40.63
C GLU A 915 -49.79 11.50 40.07
N PHE A 916 -48.84 11.37 39.13
CA PHE A 916 -48.22 12.52 38.47
C PHE A 916 -49.21 13.28 37.58
N ASP A 917 -50.00 12.57 36.76
CA ASP A 917 -51.00 13.21 35.90
C ASP A 917 -52.10 13.90 36.72
N SER A 918 -52.46 13.34 37.89
CA SER A 918 -53.41 13.95 38.84
C SER A 918 -52.98 15.31 39.40
N LEU A 919 -51.71 15.72 39.23
CA LEU A 919 -51.22 17.05 39.62
C LEU A 919 -51.55 18.15 38.58
N HIS A 920 -51.93 17.79 37.35
CA HIS A 920 -52.19 18.69 36.22
C HIS A 920 -51.11 19.78 36.03
N TRP A 921 -49.84 19.43 36.28
CA TRP A 921 -48.75 20.40 36.49
C TRP A 921 -48.54 21.37 35.32
N PHE A 922 -48.39 20.85 34.10
CA PHE A 922 -48.13 21.68 32.92
C PHE A 922 -49.30 22.64 32.58
N GLN A 923 -50.53 22.29 32.96
CA GLN A 923 -51.67 23.21 32.87
C GLN A 923 -51.53 24.35 33.89
N SER A 924 -51.17 24.06 35.15
CA SER A 924 -50.90 25.12 36.15
C SER A 924 -49.77 26.05 35.71
N VAL A 925 -48.71 25.53 35.09
CA VAL A 925 -47.62 26.32 34.52
C VAL A 925 -48.15 27.25 33.43
N ARG A 926 -48.86 26.71 32.44
CA ARG A 926 -49.40 27.49 31.31
C ARG A 926 -50.41 28.55 31.75
N GLU A 927 -51.29 28.23 32.70
CA GLU A 927 -52.23 29.21 33.30
C GLU A 927 -51.49 30.32 34.06
N LYS A 928 -50.41 30.01 34.79
CA LYS A 928 -49.58 31.01 35.47
C LYS A 928 -48.93 31.96 34.48
N TYR A 929 -48.25 31.46 33.45
CA TYR A 929 -47.59 32.32 32.46
C TYR A 929 -48.60 33.14 31.62
N ASN A 930 -49.78 32.60 31.32
CA ASN A 930 -50.87 33.36 30.70
C ASN A 930 -51.40 34.48 31.61
N LYS A 931 -51.53 34.25 32.94
CA LYS A 931 -51.91 35.28 33.92
C LYS A 931 -50.85 36.38 34.02
N ASP A 932 -49.57 36.03 34.10
CA ASP A 932 -48.45 37.00 34.08
C ASP A 932 -48.45 37.85 32.79
N ARG A 933 -48.66 37.20 31.62
CA ARG A 933 -48.76 37.87 30.31
C ARG A 933 -49.93 38.85 30.25
N ALA A 934 -51.09 38.48 30.78
CA ALA A 934 -52.27 39.32 30.86
C ALA A 934 -52.12 40.49 31.86
N ALA A 935 -51.34 40.31 32.93
CA ALA A 935 -50.96 41.41 33.81
C ALA A 935 -50.02 42.40 33.10
N LEU A 936 -48.99 41.90 32.39
CA LEU A 936 -48.07 42.72 31.61
C LEU A 936 -48.76 43.47 30.47
N SER A 937 -49.74 42.88 29.77
CA SER A 937 -50.50 43.60 28.75
C SER A 937 -51.36 44.71 29.35
N LYS A 938 -52.01 44.49 30.51
CA LYS A 938 -52.76 45.52 31.25
C LYS A 938 -51.86 46.67 31.70
N HIS A 939 -50.68 46.38 32.28
CA HIS A 939 -49.71 47.43 32.60
C HIS A 939 -49.20 48.16 31.36
N ARG A 940 -49.02 47.47 30.22
CA ARG A 940 -48.58 48.08 28.95
C ARG A 940 -49.63 49.03 28.35
N SER A 941 -50.92 48.82 28.62
CA SER A 941 -51.99 49.78 28.26
C SER A 941 -52.14 50.96 29.24
N VAL A 942 -51.50 50.92 30.41
CA VAL A 942 -51.57 51.97 31.45
C VAL A 942 -50.31 52.86 31.46
N ALA A 943 -49.18 52.39 30.94
CA ALA A 943 -47.94 53.16 30.84
C ALA A 943 -48.03 54.30 29.79
N SER A 944 -47.46 55.47 30.10
CA SER A 944 -47.32 56.57 29.13
C SER A 944 -46.44 56.16 27.94
N LYS A 945 -46.71 56.72 26.76
CA LYS A 945 -45.92 56.52 25.55
C LYS A 945 -44.50 57.08 25.65
N GLU A 946 -44.23 57.96 26.61
CA GLU A 946 -42.99 58.75 26.70
C GLU A 946 -41.86 58.01 27.45
N ASP A 947 -42.17 57.05 28.35
CA ASP A 947 -41.13 56.35 29.12
C ASP A 947 -40.52 55.18 28.34
N VAL A 948 -39.53 55.51 27.52
CA VAL A 948 -38.77 54.56 26.70
C VAL A 948 -38.06 53.49 27.54
N LYS A 949 -37.57 53.82 28.75
CA LYS A 949 -36.87 52.85 29.62
C LYS A 949 -37.84 51.83 30.21
N LEU A 950 -39.04 52.28 30.62
CA LEU A 950 -40.11 51.39 31.06
C LEU A 950 -40.54 50.47 29.92
N GLN A 951 -40.77 51.00 28.71
CA GLN A 951 -41.15 50.19 27.55
C GLN A 951 -40.08 49.15 27.15
N GLN A 952 -38.79 49.51 27.20
CA GLN A 952 -37.68 48.57 27.00
C GLN A 952 -37.70 47.45 28.06
N THR A 953 -37.86 47.80 29.33
CA THR A 953 -37.92 46.85 30.45
C THR A 953 -39.12 45.89 30.33
N MET A 954 -40.29 46.41 29.96
CA MET A 954 -41.49 45.59 29.71
C MET A 954 -41.33 44.68 28.49
N THR A 955 -40.66 45.14 27.44
CA THR A 955 -40.38 44.33 26.24
C THR A 955 -39.39 43.19 26.53
N LEU A 956 -38.35 43.45 27.33
CA LEU A 956 -37.43 42.43 27.82
C LEU A 956 -38.13 41.43 28.74
N THR A 957 -39.04 41.90 29.61
CA THR A 957 -39.81 41.03 30.49
C THR A 957 -40.79 40.14 29.72
N ALA A 958 -41.48 40.69 28.71
CA ALA A 958 -42.35 39.91 27.81
C ALA A 958 -41.55 38.82 27.07
N ARG A 959 -40.41 39.16 26.46
CA ARG A 959 -39.50 38.18 25.83
C ARG A 959 -39.04 37.11 26.80
N ARG A 960 -38.77 37.45 28.07
CA ARG A 960 -38.40 36.47 29.10
C ARG A 960 -39.55 35.51 29.42
N LEU A 961 -40.80 35.98 29.50
CA LEU A 961 -41.95 35.08 29.71
C LEU A 961 -42.16 34.15 28.51
N ASP A 962 -42.04 34.67 27.28
CA ASP A 962 -42.11 33.86 26.05
C ASP A 962 -41.05 32.75 26.04
N VAL A 963 -39.79 33.06 26.36
CA VAL A 963 -38.70 32.07 26.44
C VAL A 963 -38.96 31.01 27.51
N TYR A 964 -39.39 31.39 28.71
CA TYR A 964 -39.69 30.42 29.77
C TYR A 964 -40.88 29.51 29.39
N GLN A 965 -41.93 30.06 28.76
CA GLN A 965 -43.05 29.27 28.28
C GLN A 965 -42.61 28.29 27.18
N GLN A 966 -41.82 28.74 26.20
CA GLN A 966 -41.30 27.90 25.12
C GLN A 966 -40.47 26.72 25.66
N GLU A 967 -39.61 26.94 26.66
CA GLU A 967 -38.82 25.88 27.28
C GLU A 967 -39.66 24.89 28.10
N PHE A 968 -40.75 25.33 28.76
CA PHE A 968 -41.69 24.44 29.41
C PHE A 968 -42.51 23.60 28.42
N ASP A 969 -42.94 24.18 27.29
CA ASP A 969 -43.65 23.45 26.24
C ASP A 969 -42.71 22.45 25.53
N LEU A 970 -41.44 22.81 25.29
CA LEU A 970 -40.40 21.87 24.81
C LEU A 970 -40.18 20.69 25.78
N LEU A 971 -40.04 20.97 27.08
CA LEU A 971 -39.90 19.92 28.10
C LEU A 971 -41.13 19.00 28.16
N TYR A 972 -42.33 19.55 27.98
CA TYR A 972 -43.56 18.77 27.88
C TYR A 972 -43.55 17.81 26.67
N TYR A 973 -43.07 18.26 25.50
CA TYR A 973 -42.97 17.40 24.32
C TYR A 973 -41.89 16.32 24.46
N SER A 974 -40.69 16.63 24.98
CA SER A 974 -39.66 15.61 25.25
C SER A 974 -40.13 14.60 26.30
N LEU A 975 -40.80 15.04 27.38
CA LEU A 975 -41.34 14.13 28.39
C LEU A 975 -42.46 13.25 27.83
N SER A 976 -43.40 13.81 27.07
CA SER A 976 -44.49 13.04 26.45
C SER A 976 -43.95 11.97 25.49
N SER A 977 -42.95 12.33 24.68
CA SER A 977 -42.24 11.40 23.78
C SER A 977 -41.51 10.30 24.55
N ALA A 978 -40.91 10.65 25.70
CA ALA A 978 -40.27 9.69 26.58
C ALA A 978 -41.26 8.80 27.36
N ARG A 979 -42.55 9.17 27.50
CA ARG A 979 -43.59 8.33 28.14
C ARG A 979 -44.09 7.23 27.20
N ILE A 980 -44.36 7.57 25.94
CA ILE A 980 -44.82 6.61 24.91
C ILE A 980 -43.84 5.43 24.79
N PHE A 981 -42.53 5.70 24.89
CA PHE A 981 -41.47 4.69 24.88
C PHE A 981 -41.64 3.60 25.96
N PHE A 982 -42.08 3.96 27.17
CA PHE A 982 -42.29 3.02 28.29
C PHE A 982 -43.73 2.50 28.41
N GLN A 983 -44.64 2.90 27.52
CA GLN A 983 -46.02 2.39 27.49
C GLN A 983 -46.17 1.13 26.63
N LYS A 984 -45.48 1.04 25.48
CA LYS A 984 -45.58 -0.09 24.54
C LYS A 984 -45.14 -1.46 25.11
N GLU A 985 -44.35 -1.49 26.18
CA GLU A 985 -43.87 -2.75 26.77
C GLU A 985 -44.96 -3.54 27.54
N ASN A 986 -46.14 -2.93 27.79
CA ASN A 986 -47.27 -3.65 28.37
C ASN A 986 -48.05 -4.50 27.36
N SER A 987 -48.33 -4.00 26.14
CA SER A 987 -49.23 -4.72 25.21
C SER A 987 -48.67 -6.09 24.80
N ILE A 988 -47.37 -6.13 24.45
CA ILE A 988 -46.63 -7.36 24.12
C ILE A 988 -46.70 -8.38 25.27
N ARG A 989 -46.77 -7.89 26.52
CA ARG A 989 -46.80 -8.70 27.73
C ARG A 989 -48.21 -9.19 28.10
N ASP A 990 -49.23 -8.38 27.86
CA ASP A 990 -50.63 -8.76 28.02
C ASP A 990 -51.14 -9.68 26.87
N GLU A 991 -50.40 -9.74 25.75
CA GLU A 991 -50.60 -10.70 24.66
C GLU A 991 -49.92 -12.05 24.96
N THR A 992 -48.65 -12.04 25.38
CA THR A 992 -47.95 -13.28 25.80
C THR A 992 -48.62 -13.95 27.01
N LEU A 993 -49.05 -13.19 28.03
CA LEU A 993 -49.79 -13.76 29.18
C LEU A 993 -51.17 -14.36 28.81
N LYS A 994 -51.73 -14.04 27.63
CA LYS A 994 -52.94 -14.71 27.10
C LYS A 994 -52.60 -15.98 26.32
N ALA A 995 -51.43 -16.03 25.67
CA ALA A 995 -50.94 -17.23 25.00
C ALA A 995 -50.49 -18.30 26.02
N GLU A 996 -49.74 -17.90 27.06
CA GLU A 996 -49.24 -18.80 28.12
C GLU A 996 -50.38 -19.48 28.93
N ALA A 997 -51.59 -18.92 28.92
CA ALA A 997 -52.77 -19.55 29.51
C ALA A 997 -53.30 -20.76 28.71
N GLY A 998 -52.84 -20.98 27.48
CA GLY A 998 -53.29 -22.06 26.60
C GLY A 998 -52.41 -23.32 26.56
N SER A 999 -51.11 -23.21 26.90
CA SER A 999 -50.11 -24.25 26.65
C SER A 999 -49.24 -24.55 27.89
N GLY A 1000 -49.79 -25.33 28.82
CA GLY A 1000 -49.10 -25.65 30.09
C GLY A 1000 -47.95 -26.65 29.97
N GLN A 1001 -46.71 -26.18 29.83
CA GLN A 1001 -45.49 -26.93 30.20
C GLN A 1001 -44.47 -26.06 30.97
N ASN A 1002 -43.75 -26.66 31.91
CA ASN A 1002 -42.93 -25.96 32.90
C ASN A 1002 -41.48 -25.74 32.40
N LEU A 1003 -41.13 -24.50 32.04
CA LEU A 1003 -39.74 -24.09 31.83
C LEU A 1003 -39.07 -23.71 33.17
N ARG A 1004 -38.37 -24.67 33.79
CA ARG A 1004 -37.43 -24.39 34.88
C ARG A 1004 -36.17 -23.73 34.31
N LEU A 1005 -35.93 -22.48 34.69
CA LEU A 1005 -34.62 -21.84 34.48
C LEU A 1005 -33.53 -22.60 35.23
N CYS A 1006 -32.64 -23.25 34.49
CA CYS A 1006 -31.46 -23.89 35.04
C CYS A 1006 -30.39 -22.84 35.34
N LEU A 1007 -30.40 -22.30 36.56
CA LEU A 1007 -29.22 -21.64 37.12
C LEU A 1007 -28.17 -22.72 37.42
N SER A 1008 -27.03 -22.66 36.74
CA SER A 1008 -25.87 -23.50 37.04
C SER A 1008 -25.10 -22.90 38.23
N ASP A 1009 -25.23 -23.52 39.40
CA ASP A 1009 -24.45 -23.19 40.60
C ASP A 1009 -22.97 -23.55 40.40
N SER A 1010 -22.16 -22.62 39.87
CA SER A 1010 -20.73 -22.80 39.71
C SER A 1010 -19.94 -21.49 39.84
N ASP A 1011 -20.04 -20.82 40.99
CA ASP A 1011 -19.04 -19.86 41.46
C ASP A 1011 -19.08 -19.75 43.01
N GLN A 1012 -18.63 -20.81 43.70
CA GLN A 1012 -18.28 -20.71 45.11
C GLN A 1012 -16.95 -19.95 45.22
N GLY A 1013 -17.03 -18.70 45.68
CA GLY A 1013 -15.96 -17.73 45.47
C GLY A 1013 -14.67 -17.96 46.27
N GLN A 1014 -13.64 -17.24 45.85
CA GLN A 1014 -12.57 -16.77 46.74
C GLN A 1014 -12.49 -15.25 46.65
N ALA A 1015 -12.14 -14.63 47.78
CA ALA A 1015 -12.07 -13.18 47.92
C ALA A 1015 -10.61 -12.72 48.03
N LEU A 1016 -10.28 -11.67 47.27
CA LEU A 1016 -9.23 -10.70 47.53
C LEU A 1016 -9.51 -9.41 46.75
#